data_AF-A0A0W1KX66-F1
#
_entry.id   AF-A0A0W1KX66-F1
#
_cell.length_a   1.000
_cell.length_b   1.000
_cell.length_c   1.000
_cell.angle_alpha   90.00
_cell.angle_beta   90.00
_cell.angle_gamma   90.00
#
_symmetry.space_group_name_H-M   'P 1'
#
loop_
_entity.id
_entity.type
_entity.pdbx_description
1 polymer ?
#
loop_
_entity_poly.entity_id
_entity_poly.type
_entity_poly.pdbx_seq_one_letter_code
_entity_poly.pdbx_strand_id
1 'polypeptide(L)'
;MTTNRLFIFKHIFILCILFTLSACGGGSGGAEKADTETNSNLDTTAPVITLNGSQAITLNIGNSYQEYGASASDDKDGSVSVSVSGSLNLNQAGVYTFTYTATDSAGNSSSIIRTITVVAPDDTQAPNITLNGEKSIFLELGESYQELGAQAQDNVDGTVSVAISGAVDESTPGDYTITYTAVDSASNTSSITRNVTVLDAKDTSPPLLTLIGKAYIKLFLNEEYSEQGASALDDFDGAISATVFGEVDVNNTGVYIVTYTATDKAGNTASIERTVEVVIPREFITTWKTDNTQLFSTDANTIKITTKGEGYNFQIEWGDGTIDRNVVNTITHTYDTSGTYTIKISGDFPRFYFDETQADWNKLLTVEQWGDIRWSSMERAFINCANLVINALDTPDLSNVTNLSYMFSYAQSFNQDINDWDVSTITDMTGLFQGAILFDQPLESWDVSRVVRMGYMFDGATNFNQDISHWDTASLKDMIRMFNNASQFNQPIGRWTVGGVYRMTGLFANAESFNQDLGDWKVGFVFYMGNLFDGASAFNQNIGRWNVSGVAYMNSMFRNAVSFDQNLSDWDISNLSDMRSMFEGIALSVENYDALLNGWSKLSAPPQKIGFHAGNSQYSEAGKTGRDILTGIHEWNIADGGLVQ
;
A
#
# COMPACT_ATOMS: atom_id res chain seq x y z
N MET A 1 -34.58 -13.52 -4.10
CA MET A 1 -35.71 -12.57 -4.22
C MET A 1 -36.82 -13.20 -5.07
N THR A 2 -38.09 -12.87 -4.79
CA THR A 2 -39.23 -12.81 -5.74
C THR A 2 -39.42 -13.86 -6.87
N THR A 3 -40.21 -14.90 -6.54
CA THR A 3 -41.54 -15.23 -7.15
C THR A 3 -41.76 -15.34 -8.67
N ASN A 4 -42.23 -16.52 -9.14
CA ASN A 4 -43.49 -16.79 -9.88
C ASN A 4 -43.65 -18.29 -10.26
N ARG A 5 -44.74 -18.77 -10.88
CA ARG A 5 -46.13 -19.01 -10.37
C ARG A 5 -46.98 -19.78 -11.42
N LEU A 6 -47.68 -20.84 -10.99
CA LEU A 6 -49.02 -21.31 -11.44
C LEU A 6 -49.21 -22.23 -12.69
N PHE A 7 -50.39 -22.90 -12.70
CA PHE A 7 -51.01 -23.86 -13.66
C PHE A 7 -50.45 -25.31 -13.62
N ILE A 8 -51.19 -26.40 -13.34
CA ILE A 8 -52.63 -26.80 -13.29
C ILE A 8 -53.23 -27.27 -14.64
N PHE A 9 -53.43 -28.58 -14.79
CA PHE A 9 -54.71 -29.13 -15.29
C PHE A 9 -55.05 -30.48 -14.61
N LYS A 10 -56.04 -31.24 -15.13
CA LYS A 10 -56.83 -32.23 -14.37
C LYS A 10 -57.59 -33.22 -15.27
N HIS A 11 -58.09 -34.33 -14.68
CA HIS A 11 -59.04 -35.37 -15.16
C HIS A 11 -58.40 -36.65 -15.75
N ILE A 12 -58.89 -37.91 -15.67
CA ILE A 12 -59.98 -38.69 -14.98
C ILE A 12 -60.67 -39.66 -15.99
N PHE A 13 -61.20 -40.80 -15.51
CA PHE A 13 -61.79 -41.99 -16.20
C PHE A 13 -60.75 -43.03 -16.72
N ILE A 14 -60.88 -44.37 -16.57
CA ILE A 14 -61.93 -45.34 -16.13
C ILE A 14 -63.00 -45.71 -17.19
N LEU A 15 -62.99 -46.95 -17.75
CA LEU A 15 -63.96 -48.05 -17.46
C LEU A 15 -63.85 -49.28 -18.45
N CYS A 16 -64.25 -50.46 -17.94
CA CYS A 16 -64.38 -51.82 -18.50
C CYS A 16 -64.73 -52.08 -19.98
N ILE A 17 -64.51 -53.33 -20.45
CA ILE A 17 -65.59 -54.25 -20.89
C ILE A 17 -65.14 -55.75 -20.83
N LEU A 18 -65.97 -56.72 -21.24
CA LEU A 18 -66.03 -58.11 -20.70
C LEU A 18 -66.48 -59.20 -21.71
N PHE A 19 -66.34 -60.50 -21.32
CA PHE A 19 -67.01 -61.72 -21.86
C PHE A 19 -66.57 -62.18 -23.28
N THR A 20 -66.74 -63.44 -23.77
CA THR A 20 -67.15 -64.82 -23.31
C THR A 20 -66.56 -65.83 -24.35
N LEU A 21 -66.19 -67.11 -24.13
CA LEU A 21 -66.75 -68.32 -23.46
C LEU A 21 -67.62 -69.23 -24.38
N SER A 22 -67.21 -70.50 -24.56
CA SER A 22 -67.94 -71.68 -25.11
C SER A 22 -68.25 -71.78 -26.64
N ALA A 23 -68.55 -72.96 -27.23
CA ALA A 23 -68.15 -74.37 -27.00
C ALA A 23 -68.79 -75.36 -28.02
N CYS A 24 -68.16 -76.53 -28.22
CA CYS A 24 -68.75 -77.83 -28.67
C CYS A 24 -69.32 -77.95 -30.11
N GLY A 25 -69.46 -79.18 -30.66
CA GLY A 25 -70.08 -79.35 -31.99
C GLY A 25 -70.24 -80.71 -32.70
N GLY A 26 -69.79 -81.87 -32.19
CA GLY A 26 -70.07 -83.20 -32.81
C GLY A 26 -69.39 -83.53 -34.16
N GLY A 27 -69.59 -84.71 -34.76
CA GLY A 27 -70.24 -85.92 -34.23
C GLY A 27 -70.76 -86.90 -35.31
N SER A 28 -70.76 -88.20 -35.00
CA SER A 28 -71.28 -89.35 -35.81
C SER A 28 -70.56 -89.66 -37.15
N GLY A 29 -70.60 -90.90 -37.66
CA GLY A 29 -71.08 -92.15 -37.06
C GLY A 29 -71.41 -93.26 -38.07
N GLY A 30 -71.69 -94.47 -37.58
CA GLY A 30 -72.04 -95.66 -38.38
C GLY A 30 -70.84 -96.57 -38.69
N ALA A 31 -70.98 -97.90 -38.70
CA ALA A 31 -72.14 -98.72 -38.33
C ALA A 31 -71.74 -100.15 -37.89
N GLU A 32 -72.70 -100.82 -37.25
CA GLU A 32 -72.99 -102.28 -37.23
C GLU A 32 -71.83 -103.24 -37.57
N LYS A 33 -71.21 -103.96 -36.63
CA LYS A 33 -71.72 -104.87 -35.57
C LYS A 33 -72.28 -106.21 -36.07
N ALA A 34 -71.46 -107.25 -35.89
CA ALA A 34 -71.76 -108.68 -35.68
C ALA A 34 -72.89 -109.37 -36.49
N ASP A 35 -72.49 -110.33 -37.31
CA ASP A 35 -73.27 -111.55 -37.58
C ASP A 35 -73.36 -112.42 -36.30
N THR A 36 -74.53 -112.99 -35.99
CA THR A 36 -74.70 -114.18 -35.13
C THR A 36 -76.00 -114.93 -35.50
N GLU A 37 -76.24 -115.29 -36.78
CA GLU A 37 -77.20 -116.38 -37.10
C GLU A 37 -76.62 -117.37 -38.13
N THR A 38 -76.39 -118.66 -37.83
CA THR A 38 -76.73 -119.43 -36.63
C THR A 38 -76.16 -118.93 -35.29
N ASN A 39 -75.19 -118.02 -35.22
CA ASN A 39 -73.78 -118.16 -35.64
C ASN A 39 -72.94 -117.70 -34.43
N SER A 40 -73.07 -118.44 -33.33
CA SER A 40 -72.92 -117.93 -31.96
C SER A 40 -71.46 -117.83 -31.47
N ASN A 41 -70.64 -116.93 -32.02
CA ASN A 41 -69.29 -116.72 -31.48
C ASN A 41 -68.61 -115.35 -31.70
N LEU A 42 -69.31 -114.32 -32.19
CA LEU A 42 -68.69 -113.01 -32.46
C LEU A 42 -68.50 -112.15 -31.19
N ASP A 43 -67.64 -111.13 -31.30
CA ASP A 43 -67.19 -110.28 -30.20
C ASP A 43 -67.43 -108.79 -30.46
N THR A 44 -67.65 -108.02 -29.40
CA THR A 44 -68.18 -106.63 -29.48
C THR A 44 -67.79 -105.70 -28.33
N THR A 45 -67.03 -106.17 -27.34
CA THR A 45 -66.42 -105.30 -26.31
C THR A 45 -65.12 -104.71 -26.85
N ALA A 46 -64.62 -103.63 -26.25
CA ALA A 46 -63.37 -102.98 -26.69
C ALA A 46 -62.34 -102.93 -25.55
N PRO A 47 -61.03 -103.04 -25.83
CA PRO A 47 -60.01 -103.15 -24.80
C PRO A 47 -60.00 -101.95 -23.86
N VAL A 48 -59.94 -102.17 -22.55
CA VAL A 48 -59.84 -101.10 -21.54
C VAL A 48 -58.38 -100.72 -21.37
N ILE A 49 -57.99 -99.52 -21.84
CA ILE A 49 -56.62 -99.00 -21.68
C ILE A 49 -56.44 -98.36 -20.30
N THR A 50 -55.37 -98.73 -19.60
CA THR A 50 -54.88 -98.04 -18.40
C THR A 50 -53.53 -97.40 -18.68
N LEU A 51 -53.40 -96.09 -18.47
CA LEU A 51 -52.13 -95.37 -18.57
C LEU A 51 -51.19 -95.79 -17.43
N ASN A 52 -49.92 -96.06 -17.75
CA ASN A 52 -48.89 -96.24 -16.72
C ASN A 52 -48.47 -94.86 -16.21
N GLY A 53 -48.93 -94.45 -15.02
CA GLY A 53 -48.57 -93.16 -14.40
C GLY A 53 -49.38 -91.95 -14.91
N SER A 54 -49.07 -90.77 -14.37
CA SER A 54 -49.89 -89.55 -14.46
C SER A 54 -50.35 -89.17 -15.87
N GLN A 55 -51.58 -88.62 -15.96
CA GLN A 55 -52.16 -88.15 -17.22
C GLN A 55 -51.65 -86.76 -17.64
N ALA A 56 -51.16 -85.94 -16.70
CA ALA A 56 -50.57 -84.63 -16.97
C ALA A 56 -49.23 -84.48 -16.23
N ILE A 57 -48.24 -83.87 -16.89
CA ILE A 57 -46.88 -83.65 -16.38
C ILE A 57 -46.39 -82.27 -16.84
N THR A 58 -45.59 -81.57 -16.02
CA THR A 58 -44.90 -80.32 -16.40
C THR A 58 -43.39 -80.51 -16.24
N LEU A 59 -42.61 -79.93 -17.16
CA LEU A 59 -41.16 -80.00 -17.27
C LEU A 59 -40.58 -78.62 -17.61
N ASN A 60 -39.29 -78.41 -17.35
CA ASN A 60 -38.56 -77.26 -17.89
C ASN A 60 -37.93 -77.62 -19.25
N ILE A 61 -37.62 -76.61 -20.07
CA ILE A 61 -36.87 -76.79 -21.33
C ILE A 61 -35.58 -77.58 -21.06
N GLY A 62 -35.34 -78.62 -21.85
CA GLY A 62 -34.17 -79.50 -21.74
C GLY A 62 -34.29 -80.66 -20.75
N ASN A 63 -35.32 -80.70 -19.88
CA ASN A 63 -35.53 -81.86 -18.99
C ASN A 63 -35.89 -83.11 -19.81
N SER A 64 -35.27 -84.26 -19.51
CA SER A 64 -35.58 -85.51 -20.20
C SER A 64 -36.97 -86.05 -19.86
N TYR A 65 -37.68 -86.55 -20.87
CA TYR A 65 -38.93 -87.28 -20.72
C TYR A 65 -38.76 -88.75 -21.15
N GLN A 66 -39.15 -89.68 -20.29
CA GLN A 66 -39.34 -91.08 -20.64
C GLN A 66 -40.82 -91.36 -20.78
N GLU A 67 -41.23 -91.95 -21.89
CA GLU A 67 -42.61 -92.40 -22.05
C GLU A 67 -42.85 -93.69 -21.26
N TYR A 68 -43.89 -93.69 -20.43
CA TYR A 68 -44.24 -94.77 -19.50
C TYR A 68 -45.13 -95.84 -20.13
N GLY A 69 -45.75 -95.53 -21.27
CA GLY A 69 -46.65 -96.43 -21.97
C GLY A 69 -48.03 -96.56 -21.31
N ALA A 70 -48.75 -97.59 -21.75
CA ALA A 70 -50.05 -98.01 -21.23
C ALA A 70 -50.21 -99.52 -21.47
N SER A 71 -51.11 -100.16 -20.71
CA SER A 71 -51.55 -101.53 -20.95
C SER A 71 -53.03 -101.55 -21.30
N ALA A 72 -53.48 -102.58 -22.02
CA ALA A 72 -54.90 -102.81 -22.28
C ALA A 72 -55.26 -104.27 -22.07
N SER A 73 -56.48 -104.49 -21.62
CA SER A 73 -57.09 -105.82 -21.59
C SER A 73 -58.51 -105.80 -22.12
N ASP A 74 -58.87 -106.85 -22.83
CA ASP A 74 -60.20 -107.17 -23.31
C ASP A 74 -60.76 -108.41 -22.57
N ASP A 75 -62.09 -108.58 -22.50
CA ASP A 75 -62.70 -109.67 -21.72
C ASP A 75 -62.76 -111.03 -22.46
N LYS A 76 -62.45 -111.09 -23.76
CA LYS A 76 -62.20 -112.34 -24.49
C LYS A 76 -60.74 -112.52 -24.91
N ASP A 77 -60.13 -111.50 -25.51
CA ASP A 77 -58.75 -111.60 -26.02
C ASP A 77 -57.67 -111.52 -24.91
N GLY A 78 -58.05 -111.12 -23.69
CA GLY A 78 -57.13 -111.03 -22.57
C GLY A 78 -56.23 -109.80 -22.69
N SER A 79 -54.92 -109.95 -22.90
CA SER A 79 -54.01 -108.80 -23.00
C SER A 79 -53.90 -108.32 -24.45
N VAL A 80 -54.23 -107.04 -24.68
CA VAL A 80 -54.22 -106.43 -26.01
C VAL A 80 -53.08 -105.42 -26.11
N SER A 81 -52.40 -105.38 -27.26
CA SER A 81 -51.28 -104.47 -27.50
C SER A 81 -51.75 -103.02 -27.64
N VAL A 82 -51.11 -102.11 -26.91
CA VAL A 82 -51.38 -100.67 -27.01
C VAL A 82 -50.36 -100.01 -27.93
N SER A 83 -50.86 -99.30 -28.95
CA SER A 83 -50.07 -98.38 -29.76
C SER A 83 -50.06 -96.99 -29.12
N VAL A 84 -48.98 -96.23 -29.31
CA VAL A 84 -48.86 -94.83 -28.86
C VAL A 84 -48.48 -93.94 -30.03
N SER A 85 -49.07 -92.75 -30.09
CA SER A 85 -48.83 -91.73 -31.12
C SER A 85 -48.77 -90.34 -30.48
N GLY A 86 -47.95 -89.44 -31.04
CA GLY A 86 -47.75 -88.10 -30.49
C GLY A 86 -46.30 -87.64 -30.69
N SER A 87 -46.03 -86.38 -30.34
CA SER A 87 -44.69 -85.79 -30.43
C SER A 87 -44.48 -84.72 -29.37
N LEU A 88 -43.26 -84.68 -28.82
CA LEU A 88 -42.86 -83.80 -27.73
C LEU A 88 -41.55 -83.10 -28.11
N ASN A 89 -41.54 -81.76 -28.07
CA ASN A 89 -40.33 -80.97 -28.25
C ASN A 89 -39.88 -80.38 -26.91
N LEU A 90 -38.93 -81.04 -26.24
CA LEU A 90 -38.37 -80.61 -24.96
C LEU A 90 -37.52 -79.32 -25.06
N ASN A 91 -37.17 -78.89 -26.27
CA ASN A 91 -36.37 -77.69 -26.51
C ASN A 91 -37.20 -76.42 -26.72
N GLN A 92 -38.53 -76.49 -26.53
CA GLN A 92 -39.44 -75.37 -26.76
C GLN A 92 -40.59 -75.38 -25.74
N ALA A 93 -40.80 -74.27 -25.04
CA ALA A 93 -41.94 -74.11 -24.15
C ALA A 93 -43.27 -74.22 -24.92
N GLY A 94 -44.22 -74.96 -24.34
CA GLY A 94 -45.46 -75.34 -25.03
C GLY A 94 -46.17 -76.52 -24.34
N VAL A 95 -47.29 -76.95 -24.91
CA VAL A 95 -48.09 -78.09 -24.41
C VAL A 95 -48.21 -79.13 -25.52
N TYR A 96 -47.87 -80.37 -25.18
CA TYR A 96 -47.75 -81.51 -26.10
C TYR A 96 -48.62 -82.67 -25.62
N THR A 97 -49.05 -83.55 -26.52
CA THR A 97 -49.92 -84.69 -26.16
C THR A 97 -49.49 -85.99 -26.83
N PHE A 98 -49.73 -87.10 -26.10
CA PHE A 98 -49.62 -88.47 -26.60
C PHE A 98 -50.97 -89.17 -26.49
N THR A 99 -51.37 -89.90 -27.52
CA THR A 99 -52.60 -90.68 -27.61
C THR A 99 -52.27 -92.16 -27.69
N TYR A 100 -52.91 -92.94 -26.83
CA TYR A 100 -52.82 -94.38 -26.74
C TYR A 100 -54.06 -95.02 -27.35
N THR A 101 -53.86 -96.06 -28.15
CA THR A 101 -54.95 -96.78 -28.84
C THR A 101 -54.69 -98.27 -28.82
N ALA A 102 -55.68 -99.05 -28.40
CA ALA A 102 -55.66 -100.51 -28.40
C ALA A 102 -56.88 -101.03 -29.15
N THR A 103 -56.70 -102.14 -29.87
CA THR A 103 -57.71 -102.76 -30.74
C THR A 103 -57.64 -104.28 -30.58
N ASP A 104 -58.77 -104.92 -30.31
CA ASP A 104 -58.89 -106.39 -30.21
C ASP A 104 -58.87 -107.08 -31.60
N SER A 105 -58.93 -108.42 -31.61
CA SER A 105 -58.90 -109.23 -32.83
C SER A 105 -60.22 -109.23 -33.63
N ALA A 106 -61.34 -108.82 -33.04
CA ALA A 106 -62.61 -108.57 -33.73
C ALA A 106 -62.69 -107.14 -34.33
N GLY A 107 -61.82 -106.23 -33.89
CA GLY A 107 -61.61 -104.90 -34.43
C GLY A 107 -62.21 -103.75 -33.61
N ASN A 108 -62.69 -103.99 -32.39
CA ASN A 108 -63.18 -102.88 -31.54
C ASN A 108 -61.99 -102.15 -30.90
N SER A 109 -62.11 -100.84 -30.71
CA SER A 109 -60.99 -99.99 -30.29
C SER A 109 -61.38 -99.01 -29.18
N SER A 110 -60.42 -98.69 -28.31
CA SER A 110 -60.53 -97.57 -27.37
C SER A 110 -59.30 -96.66 -27.44
N SER A 111 -59.35 -95.47 -26.82
CA SER A 111 -58.20 -94.56 -26.75
C SER A 111 -58.21 -93.63 -25.53
N ILE A 112 -57.02 -93.23 -25.07
CA ILE A 112 -56.82 -92.29 -23.96
C ILE A 112 -55.57 -91.42 -24.18
N ILE A 113 -55.54 -90.19 -23.66
CA ILE A 113 -54.45 -89.22 -23.90
C ILE A 113 -53.68 -88.84 -22.62
N ARG A 114 -52.40 -88.51 -22.78
CA ARG A 114 -51.50 -87.89 -21.80
C ARG A 114 -51.03 -86.52 -22.32
N THR A 115 -50.80 -85.57 -21.42
CA THR A 115 -50.37 -84.19 -21.73
C THR A 115 -49.06 -83.83 -21.01
N ILE A 116 -48.12 -83.21 -21.73
CA ILE A 116 -46.83 -82.73 -21.21
C ILE A 116 -46.70 -81.22 -21.47
N THR A 117 -46.48 -80.43 -20.43
CA THR A 117 -46.20 -78.98 -20.54
C THR A 117 -44.71 -78.71 -20.35
N VAL A 118 -44.13 -77.81 -21.14
CA VAL A 118 -42.71 -77.40 -21.07
C VAL A 118 -42.63 -75.90 -20.82
N VAL A 119 -41.79 -75.44 -19.87
CA VAL A 119 -41.61 -74.02 -19.50
C VAL A 119 -40.14 -73.58 -19.41
N ALA A 120 -39.88 -72.28 -19.41
CA ALA A 120 -38.55 -71.68 -19.19
C ALA A 120 -38.26 -71.47 -17.69
N PRO A 121 -36.98 -71.38 -17.26
CA PRO A 121 -36.60 -71.11 -15.87
C PRO A 121 -36.70 -69.62 -15.50
N ASP A 122 -36.81 -69.34 -14.20
CA ASP A 122 -36.76 -67.98 -13.62
C ASP A 122 -35.31 -67.48 -13.45
N ASP A 123 -35.11 -66.15 -13.49
CA ASP A 123 -33.85 -65.50 -13.10
C ASP A 123 -34.02 -64.62 -11.85
N THR A 124 -32.95 -64.47 -11.08
CA THR A 124 -32.92 -63.91 -9.72
C THR A 124 -31.59 -63.22 -9.36
N GLN A 125 -30.67 -63.07 -10.32
CA GLN A 125 -29.37 -62.42 -10.12
C GLN A 125 -29.39 -60.98 -10.65
N ALA A 126 -28.57 -60.10 -10.07
CA ALA A 126 -28.49 -58.70 -10.48
C ALA A 126 -27.25 -58.42 -11.36
N PRO A 127 -27.30 -57.45 -12.30
CA PRO A 127 -26.20 -57.14 -13.19
C PRO A 127 -24.90 -56.81 -12.43
N ASN A 128 -23.77 -57.33 -12.90
CA ASN A 128 -22.45 -57.02 -12.34
C ASN A 128 -21.89 -55.75 -13.00
N ILE A 129 -21.73 -54.67 -12.24
CA ILE A 129 -21.22 -53.38 -12.75
C ILE A 129 -19.70 -53.27 -12.55
N THR A 130 -18.99 -52.99 -13.64
CA THR A 130 -17.55 -52.66 -13.65
C THR A 130 -17.35 -51.19 -14.02
N LEU A 131 -16.64 -50.42 -13.18
CA LEU A 131 -16.27 -49.03 -13.48
C LEU A 131 -15.27 -48.98 -14.64
N ASN A 132 -15.39 -47.98 -15.53
CA ASN A 132 -14.33 -47.67 -16.49
C ASN A 132 -13.27 -46.84 -15.77
N GLY A 133 -12.08 -47.39 -15.52
CA GLY A 133 -11.00 -46.69 -14.79
C GLY A 133 -11.23 -46.63 -13.27
N GLU A 134 -10.41 -45.83 -12.58
CA GLU A 134 -10.27 -45.89 -11.12
C GLU A 134 -11.54 -45.59 -10.31
N LYS A 135 -11.60 -46.18 -9.11
CA LYS A 135 -12.70 -45.96 -8.16
C LYS A 135 -12.59 -44.64 -7.39
N SER A 136 -11.38 -44.13 -7.22
CA SER A 136 -11.12 -42.83 -6.58
C SER A 136 -10.30 -41.96 -7.52
N ILE A 137 -10.68 -40.70 -7.66
CA ILE A 137 -9.98 -39.68 -8.44
C ILE A 137 -9.70 -38.49 -7.51
N PHE A 138 -8.54 -37.86 -7.66
CA PHE A 138 -8.17 -36.64 -6.96
C PHE A 138 -7.98 -35.53 -7.99
N LEU A 139 -8.42 -34.32 -7.66
CA LEU A 139 -8.33 -33.12 -8.49
C LEU A 139 -7.79 -31.97 -7.64
N GLU A 140 -6.95 -31.11 -8.21
CA GLU A 140 -6.63 -29.81 -7.60
C GLU A 140 -7.76 -28.80 -7.87
N LEU A 141 -7.88 -27.77 -7.03
CA LEU A 141 -9.00 -26.82 -7.10
C LEU A 141 -9.07 -26.14 -8.48
N GLY A 142 -10.19 -26.33 -9.19
CA GLY A 142 -10.39 -25.84 -10.56
C GLY A 142 -9.92 -26.77 -11.69
N GLU A 143 -9.43 -27.99 -11.40
CA GLU A 143 -9.23 -29.02 -12.44
C GLU A 143 -10.56 -29.63 -12.88
N SER A 144 -10.74 -29.83 -14.19
CA SER A 144 -11.99 -30.33 -14.78
C SER A 144 -12.17 -31.84 -14.61
N TYR A 145 -13.30 -32.27 -14.06
CA TYR A 145 -13.67 -33.68 -13.93
C TYR A 145 -14.17 -34.27 -15.25
N GLN A 146 -13.55 -35.36 -15.71
CA GLN A 146 -14.05 -36.15 -16.83
C GLN A 146 -14.76 -37.42 -16.35
N GLU A 147 -16.07 -37.51 -16.60
CA GLU A 147 -16.85 -38.72 -16.33
C GLU A 147 -16.45 -39.87 -17.27
N LEU A 148 -16.02 -41.00 -16.69
CA LEU A 148 -15.49 -42.16 -17.42
C LEU A 148 -16.55 -43.25 -17.71
N GLY A 149 -17.66 -43.24 -16.97
CA GLY A 149 -18.73 -44.23 -17.06
C GLY A 149 -18.41 -45.57 -16.40
N ALA A 150 -19.29 -46.55 -16.66
CA ALA A 150 -19.21 -47.94 -16.22
C ALA A 150 -19.97 -48.84 -17.21
N GLN A 151 -19.76 -50.15 -17.11
CA GLN A 151 -20.42 -51.19 -17.92
C GLN A 151 -21.09 -52.20 -16.99
N ALA A 152 -22.22 -52.78 -17.40
CA ALA A 152 -22.89 -53.86 -16.66
C ALA A 152 -23.10 -55.09 -17.54
N GLN A 153 -22.88 -56.28 -16.97
CA GLN A 153 -23.16 -57.56 -17.60
C GLN A 153 -23.99 -58.43 -16.65
N ASP A 154 -24.97 -59.13 -17.21
CA ASP A 154 -25.89 -60.04 -16.56
C ASP A 154 -25.80 -61.46 -17.17
N ASN A 155 -26.27 -62.47 -16.43
CA ASN A 155 -26.22 -63.88 -16.82
C ASN A 155 -27.32 -64.35 -17.79
N VAL A 156 -28.44 -63.62 -17.93
CA VAL A 156 -29.50 -63.92 -18.92
C VAL A 156 -29.63 -62.81 -19.96
N ASP A 157 -29.69 -61.54 -19.54
CA ASP A 157 -29.86 -60.38 -20.43
C ASP A 157 -28.55 -59.94 -21.12
N GLY A 158 -27.40 -60.37 -20.61
CA GLY A 158 -26.10 -59.95 -21.15
C GLY A 158 -25.82 -58.48 -20.82
N THR A 159 -25.62 -57.63 -21.83
CA THR A 159 -25.15 -56.25 -21.58
C THR A 159 -26.28 -55.31 -21.18
N VAL A 160 -26.23 -54.81 -19.95
CA VAL A 160 -27.27 -53.97 -19.34
C VAL A 160 -26.84 -52.49 -19.32
N SER A 161 -27.79 -51.59 -19.53
CA SER A 161 -27.56 -50.14 -19.50
C SER A 161 -27.32 -49.62 -18.08
N VAL A 162 -26.30 -48.78 -17.90
CA VAL A 162 -25.97 -48.14 -16.62
C VAL A 162 -26.48 -46.71 -16.59
N ALA A 163 -27.25 -46.36 -15.55
CA ALA A 163 -27.61 -44.98 -15.21
C ALA A 163 -26.55 -44.35 -14.30
N ILE A 164 -26.19 -43.09 -14.56
CA ILE A 164 -25.20 -42.32 -13.79
C ILE A 164 -25.92 -41.20 -13.02
N SER A 165 -25.53 -40.98 -11.76
CA SER A 165 -26.11 -39.93 -10.91
C SER A 165 -25.08 -39.37 -9.92
N GLY A 166 -25.19 -38.09 -9.59
CA GLY A 166 -24.17 -37.32 -8.87
C GLY A 166 -23.54 -36.25 -9.75
N ALA A 167 -22.74 -35.37 -9.14
CA ALA A 167 -21.95 -34.33 -9.82
C ALA A 167 -20.75 -33.95 -8.94
N VAL A 168 -19.73 -33.37 -9.56
CA VAL A 168 -18.55 -32.78 -8.90
C VAL A 168 -18.67 -31.26 -8.98
N ASP A 169 -18.37 -30.54 -7.91
CA ASP A 169 -18.16 -29.09 -7.96
C ASP A 169 -16.66 -28.80 -7.89
N GLU A 170 -16.08 -28.56 -9.06
CA GLU A 170 -14.65 -28.29 -9.29
C GLU A 170 -14.18 -27.00 -8.59
N SER A 171 -15.11 -26.16 -8.13
CA SER A 171 -14.83 -24.87 -7.47
C SER A 171 -14.89 -24.90 -5.94
N THR A 172 -15.23 -26.04 -5.34
CA THR A 172 -15.32 -26.22 -3.89
C THR A 172 -14.51 -27.46 -3.44
N PRO A 173 -13.55 -27.34 -2.50
CA PRO A 173 -12.86 -28.50 -1.94
C PRO A 173 -13.82 -29.46 -1.23
N GLY A 174 -13.66 -30.78 -1.43
CA GLY A 174 -14.51 -31.80 -0.81
C GLY A 174 -14.58 -33.14 -1.56
N ASP A 175 -15.29 -34.09 -0.97
CA ASP A 175 -15.57 -35.42 -1.53
C ASP A 175 -16.91 -35.48 -2.26
N TYR A 176 -16.87 -35.83 -3.55
CA TYR A 176 -18.02 -35.94 -4.44
C TYR A 176 -18.23 -37.39 -4.86
N THR A 177 -19.44 -37.92 -4.64
CA THR A 177 -19.79 -39.31 -5.00
C THR A 177 -20.60 -39.37 -6.29
N ILE A 178 -20.10 -40.11 -7.28
CA ILE A 178 -20.86 -40.51 -8.47
C ILE A 178 -21.34 -41.96 -8.29
N THR A 179 -22.63 -42.20 -8.54
CA THR A 179 -23.29 -43.50 -8.39
C THR A 179 -23.74 -44.03 -9.75
N TYR A 180 -23.37 -45.28 -10.02
CA TYR A 180 -23.67 -46.04 -11.23
C TYR A 180 -24.63 -47.16 -10.86
N THR A 181 -25.80 -47.22 -11.51
CA THR A 181 -26.87 -48.17 -11.19
C THR A 181 -27.31 -48.92 -12.45
N ALA A 182 -27.48 -50.23 -12.36
CA ALA A 182 -27.96 -51.08 -13.44
C ALA A 182 -29.17 -51.90 -12.98
N VAL A 183 -30.12 -52.13 -13.90
CA VAL A 183 -31.37 -52.88 -13.68
C VAL A 183 -31.62 -53.76 -14.89
N ASP A 184 -31.87 -55.05 -14.68
CA ASP A 184 -32.19 -56.02 -15.75
C ASP A 184 -33.70 -56.05 -16.10
N SER A 185 -34.10 -56.93 -17.03
CA SER A 185 -35.50 -57.11 -17.43
C SER A 185 -36.36 -57.83 -16.38
N ALA A 186 -35.74 -58.62 -15.49
CA ALA A 186 -36.38 -59.24 -14.31
C ALA A 186 -36.54 -58.25 -13.13
N SER A 187 -36.03 -57.01 -13.28
CA SER A 187 -35.98 -55.93 -12.29
C SER A 187 -35.02 -56.14 -11.11
N ASN A 188 -34.06 -57.06 -11.19
CA ASN A 188 -32.99 -57.09 -10.19
C ASN A 188 -32.05 -55.89 -10.41
N THR A 189 -31.53 -55.33 -9.33
CA THR A 189 -30.84 -54.03 -9.33
C THR A 189 -29.51 -54.11 -8.60
N SER A 190 -28.48 -53.46 -9.14
CA SER A 190 -27.18 -53.28 -8.49
C SER A 190 -26.69 -51.84 -8.63
N SER A 191 -25.76 -51.44 -7.76
CA SER A 191 -25.09 -50.14 -7.84
C SER A 191 -23.66 -50.18 -7.32
N ILE A 192 -22.82 -49.29 -7.87
CA ILE A 192 -21.43 -49.06 -7.45
C ILE A 192 -21.14 -47.56 -7.47
N THR A 193 -20.16 -47.10 -6.68
CA THR A 193 -19.80 -45.68 -6.57
C THR A 193 -18.34 -45.41 -6.91
N ARG A 194 -18.09 -44.22 -7.46
CA ARG A 194 -16.80 -43.55 -7.60
C ARG A 194 -16.74 -42.36 -6.65
N ASN A 195 -15.59 -42.13 -6.02
CA ASN A 195 -15.32 -40.92 -5.25
C ASN A 195 -14.41 -40.00 -6.05
N VAL A 196 -14.68 -38.69 -6.01
CA VAL A 196 -13.85 -37.64 -6.61
C VAL A 196 -13.56 -36.62 -5.52
N THR A 197 -12.30 -36.50 -5.12
CA THR A 197 -11.88 -35.57 -4.06
C THR A 197 -11.26 -34.34 -4.71
N VAL A 198 -11.91 -33.18 -4.59
CA VAL A 198 -11.33 -31.88 -4.95
C VAL A 198 -10.53 -31.39 -3.74
N LEU A 199 -9.24 -31.15 -3.94
CA LEU A 199 -8.31 -30.70 -2.90
C LEU A 199 -8.35 -29.18 -2.72
N ASP A 200 -7.94 -28.72 -1.54
CA ASP A 200 -7.73 -27.29 -1.27
C ASP A 200 -6.65 -26.69 -2.19
N ALA A 201 -6.72 -25.37 -2.39
CA ALA A 201 -5.65 -24.63 -3.07
C ALA A 201 -4.34 -24.73 -2.28
N LYS A 202 -3.24 -25.05 -2.96
CA LYS A 202 -1.90 -25.02 -2.35
C LYS A 202 -1.41 -23.59 -2.25
N ASP A 203 -1.09 -23.17 -1.04
CA ASP A 203 -0.22 -22.02 -0.84
C ASP A 203 1.16 -22.31 -1.46
N THR A 204 1.66 -21.30 -2.18
CA THR A 204 2.97 -21.25 -2.85
C THR A 204 3.58 -19.83 -2.78
N SER A 205 2.96 -18.94 -2.00
CA SER A 205 3.39 -17.55 -1.83
C SER A 205 4.51 -17.51 -0.78
N PRO A 206 5.68 -16.89 -1.06
CA PRO A 206 6.65 -16.60 -0.02
C PRO A 206 6.23 -15.32 0.76
N PRO A 207 6.38 -15.30 2.09
CA PRO A 207 5.92 -14.17 2.91
C PRO A 207 6.60 -12.83 2.58
N LEU A 208 5.86 -11.73 2.66
CA LEU A 208 6.39 -10.38 2.50
C LEU A 208 7.00 -9.88 3.82
N LEU A 209 8.32 -9.75 3.88
CA LEU A 209 9.02 -9.09 5.00
C LEU A 209 9.12 -7.58 4.80
N THR A 210 9.14 -6.83 5.90
CA THR A 210 9.46 -5.39 5.92
C THR A 210 10.24 -5.05 7.19
N LEU A 211 11.38 -4.38 7.04
CA LEU A 211 12.21 -3.96 8.17
C LEU A 211 11.46 -2.94 9.06
N ILE A 212 11.57 -3.11 10.37
CA ILE A 212 11.11 -2.12 11.34
C ILE A 212 12.27 -1.14 11.53
N GLY A 213 12.12 0.12 11.13
CA GLY A 213 13.19 1.13 11.20
C GLY A 213 14.16 1.09 10.00
N LYS A 214 15.36 1.64 10.17
CA LYS A 214 16.31 1.84 9.04
C LYS A 214 16.89 0.51 8.53
N ALA A 215 17.14 0.44 7.22
CA ALA A 215 17.88 -0.66 6.57
C ALA A 215 19.40 -0.55 6.75
N TYR A 216 19.91 0.67 6.88
CA TYR A 216 21.31 0.97 7.16
C TYR A 216 21.44 1.73 8.48
N ILE A 217 22.36 1.30 9.35
CA ILE A 217 22.63 1.92 10.65
C ILE A 217 24.14 2.11 10.77
N LYS A 218 24.60 3.35 10.86
CA LYS A 218 25.98 3.70 11.22
C LYS A 218 26.05 3.85 12.75
N LEU A 219 26.96 3.14 13.37
CA LEU A 219 27.33 3.25 14.78
C LEU A 219 28.79 3.70 14.90
N PHE A 220 29.10 4.40 15.97
CA PHE A 220 30.48 4.58 16.39
C PHE A 220 30.92 3.43 17.31
N LEU A 221 32.23 3.23 17.41
CA LEU A 221 32.82 2.15 18.21
C LEU A 221 32.37 2.24 19.69
N ASN A 222 31.88 1.10 20.20
CA ASN A 222 31.30 0.88 21.54
C ASN A 222 29.90 1.47 21.80
N GLU A 223 29.16 1.90 20.77
CA GLU A 223 27.78 2.36 20.94
C GLU A 223 26.77 1.21 21.07
N GLU A 224 25.69 1.41 21.83
CA GLU A 224 24.68 0.37 22.04
C GLU A 224 23.86 0.11 20.76
N TYR A 225 23.95 -1.12 20.22
CA TYR A 225 23.04 -1.60 19.19
C TYR A 225 21.74 -2.14 19.81
N SER A 226 20.60 -1.67 19.32
CA SER A 226 19.27 -2.19 19.68
C SER A 226 18.58 -2.75 18.45
N GLU A 227 18.27 -4.04 18.50
CA GLU A 227 17.62 -4.74 17.39
C GLU A 227 16.15 -4.32 17.26
N GLN A 228 15.79 -3.82 16.08
CA GLN A 228 14.45 -3.30 15.80
C GLN A 228 13.53 -4.35 15.15
N GLY A 229 14.11 -5.40 14.56
CA GLY A 229 13.40 -6.50 13.93
C GLY A 229 12.87 -6.19 12.52
N ALA A 230 11.96 -7.07 12.08
CA ALA A 230 11.20 -6.99 10.85
C ALA A 230 9.77 -7.54 11.10
N SER A 231 8.78 -7.01 10.39
CA SER A 231 7.46 -7.62 10.26
C SER A 231 7.42 -8.59 9.08
N ALA A 232 6.55 -9.59 9.15
CA ALA A 232 6.28 -10.52 8.04
C ALA A 232 4.77 -10.74 7.90
N LEU A 233 4.28 -10.67 6.66
CA LEU A 233 2.88 -10.86 6.29
C LEU A 233 2.76 -11.81 5.10
N ASP A 234 1.79 -12.70 5.18
CA ASP A 234 1.47 -13.73 4.20
C ASP A 234 0.01 -13.63 3.75
N ASP A 235 -0.32 -14.04 2.52
CA ASP A 235 -1.68 -13.93 1.97
C ASP A 235 -2.61 -15.09 2.33
N PHE A 236 -2.09 -16.25 2.76
CA PHE A 236 -2.86 -17.37 3.32
C PHE A 236 -2.81 -17.39 4.85
N ASP A 237 -1.63 -17.18 5.42
CA ASP A 237 -1.36 -17.32 6.85
C ASP A 237 -1.47 -16.03 7.67
N GLY A 238 -1.46 -14.86 7.01
CA GLY A 238 -1.56 -13.55 7.66
C GLY A 238 -0.25 -13.13 8.37
N ALA A 239 -0.34 -12.65 9.61
CA ALA A 239 0.84 -12.18 10.34
C ALA A 239 1.67 -13.35 10.90
N ILE A 240 2.93 -13.44 10.49
CA ILE A 240 3.87 -14.48 10.92
C ILE A 240 5.13 -13.89 11.57
N SER A 241 5.87 -14.72 12.31
CA SER A 241 7.09 -14.29 13.01
C SER A 241 8.32 -14.34 12.12
N ALA A 242 8.97 -13.18 11.90
CA ALA A 242 10.32 -13.15 11.35
C ALA A 242 11.35 -13.62 12.39
N THR A 243 12.25 -14.51 11.99
CA THR A 243 13.39 -14.99 12.80
C THR A 243 14.64 -14.22 12.41
N VAL A 244 15.43 -13.76 13.39
CA VAL A 244 16.63 -12.96 13.19
C VAL A 244 17.91 -13.83 13.24
N PHE A 245 18.86 -13.52 12.36
CA PHE A 245 20.16 -14.17 12.24
C PHE A 245 21.27 -13.12 12.06
N GLY A 246 22.46 -13.42 12.58
CA GLY A 246 23.59 -12.49 12.64
C GLY A 246 23.67 -11.77 14.00
N GLU A 247 24.87 -11.30 14.34
CA GLU A 247 25.17 -10.55 15.57
C GLU A 247 25.98 -9.29 15.19
N VAL A 248 25.79 -8.20 15.94
CA VAL A 248 26.54 -6.95 15.76
C VAL A 248 27.51 -6.79 16.92
N ASP A 249 28.82 -6.88 16.66
CA ASP A 249 29.84 -6.62 17.67
C ASP A 249 30.28 -5.15 17.63
N VAL A 250 29.61 -4.33 18.44
CA VAL A 250 29.86 -2.89 18.52
C VAL A 250 31.25 -2.53 19.06
N ASN A 251 32.01 -3.48 19.61
CA ASN A 251 33.35 -3.27 20.15
C ASN A 251 34.45 -3.35 19.08
N ASN A 252 34.10 -3.73 17.84
CA ASN A 252 35.01 -3.83 16.71
C ASN A 252 34.47 -3.05 15.50
N THR A 253 35.35 -2.48 14.69
CA THR A 253 34.95 -1.81 13.43
C THR A 253 34.66 -2.85 12.36
N GLY A 254 33.52 -2.73 11.67
CA GLY A 254 33.14 -3.67 10.61
C GLY A 254 31.76 -3.40 10.04
N VAL A 255 31.42 -4.14 8.98
CA VAL A 255 30.07 -4.20 8.42
C VAL A 255 29.44 -5.52 8.85
N TYR A 256 28.37 -5.42 9.63
CA TYR A 256 27.59 -6.53 10.15
C TYR A 256 26.28 -6.61 9.37
N ILE A 257 25.89 -7.82 8.98
CA ILE A 257 24.62 -8.07 8.27
C ILE A 257 23.72 -8.85 9.22
N VAL A 258 22.55 -8.29 9.49
CA VAL A 258 21.48 -8.94 10.25
C VAL A 258 20.40 -9.36 9.25
N THR A 259 20.20 -10.66 9.12
CA THR A 259 19.24 -11.26 8.18
C THR A 259 17.97 -11.66 8.93
N TYR A 260 16.82 -11.22 8.45
CA TYR A 260 15.51 -11.69 8.92
C TYR A 260 14.96 -12.67 7.91
N THR A 261 14.48 -13.81 8.37
CA THR A 261 13.83 -14.83 7.53
C THR A 261 12.45 -15.15 8.06
N ALA A 262 11.48 -15.38 7.18
CA ALA A 262 10.17 -15.89 7.56
C ALA A 262 9.79 -17.13 6.74
N THR A 263 8.91 -17.94 7.31
CA THR A 263 8.43 -19.22 6.75
C THR A 263 6.97 -19.39 7.15
N ASP A 264 6.09 -19.56 6.18
CA ASP A 264 4.67 -19.91 6.33
C ASP A 264 4.46 -21.38 6.72
N LYS A 265 3.20 -21.82 6.82
CA LYS A 265 2.85 -23.23 7.10
C LYS A 265 3.02 -24.19 5.91
N ALA A 266 3.07 -23.70 4.67
CA ALA A 266 3.33 -24.53 3.48
C ALA A 266 4.83 -24.83 3.29
N GLY A 267 5.69 -23.98 3.85
CA GLY A 267 7.15 -24.07 3.79
C GLY A 267 7.79 -23.15 2.75
N ASN A 268 7.08 -22.17 2.20
CA ASN A 268 7.72 -21.15 1.38
C ASN A 268 8.58 -20.23 2.29
N THR A 269 9.55 -19.52 1.72
CA THR A 269 10.50 -18.73 2.52
C THR A 269 10.88 -17.44 1.84
N ALA A 270 11.13 -16.42 2.66
CA ALA A 270 11.64 -15.12 2.22
C ALA A 270 12.62 -14.57 3.26
N SER A 271 13.49 -13.65 2.81
CA SER A 271 14.44 -12.96 3.66
C SER A 271 14.58 -11.48 3.31
N ILE A 272 15.03 -10.68 4.28
CA ILE A 272 15.45 -9.29 4.11
C ILE A 272 16.63 -9.00 5.04
N GLU A 273 17.49 -8.06 4.68
CA GLU A 273 18.75 -7.78 5.39
C GLU A 273 18.83 -6.34 5.89
N ARG A 274 19.43 -6.17 7.06
CA ARG A 274 19.84 -4.90 7.66
C ARG A 274 21.36 -4.85 7.72
N THR A 275 21.92 -3.74 7.28
CA THR A 275 23.36 -3.47 7.35
C THR A 275 23.65 -2.56 8.54
N VAL A 276 24.55 -2.98 9.41
CA VAL A 276 25.04 -2.18 10.54
C VAL A 276 26.54 -1.97 10.36
N GLU A 277 26.96 -0.73 10.17
CA GLU A 277 28.37 -0.35 10.04
C GLU A 277 28.86 0.25 11.36
N VAL A 278 29.89 -0.35 11.95
CA VAL A 278 30.57 0.18 13.15
C VAL A 278 31.89 0.81 12.71
N VAL A 279 32.08 2.11 12.97
CA VAL A 279 33.28 2.86 12.58
C VAL A 279 33.94 3.60 13.75
N ILE A 280 35.19 3.99 13.59
CA ILE A 280 35.82 5.01 14.44
C ILE A 280 35.29 6.39 13.98
N PRO A 281 34.77 7.24 14.89
CA PRO A 281 34.31 8.58 14.53
C PRO A 281 35.50 9.46 14.14
N ARG A 282 35.38 10.19 13.02
CA ARG A 282 36.37 11.16 12.57
C ARG A 282 36.36 12.41 13.45
N GLU A 283 37.54 12.96 13.68
CA GLU A 283 37.76 14.13 14.53
C GLU A 283 37.22 15.42 13.88
N PHE A 284 36.75 16.36 14.69
CA PHE A 284 36.61 17.76 14.26
C PHE A 284 37.99 18.42 14.31
N ILE A 285 38.45 18.97 13.18
CA ILE A 285 39.83 19.46 13.01
C ILE A 285 39.81 20.94 12.62
N THR A 286 40.59 21.74 13.35
CA THR A 286 40.69 23.20 13.16
C THR A 286 42.13 23.68 13.25
N THR A 287 42.50 24.78 12.59
CA THR A 287 43.77 25.46 12.87
C THR A 287 43.58 26.80 13.57
N TRP A 288 44.48 27.09 14.51
CA TRP A 288 44.41 28.24 15.38
C TRP A 288 45.78 28.92 15.48
N LYS A 289 45.79 30.25 15.59
CA LYS A 289 47.00 31.07 15.74
C LYS A 289 46.97 31.84 17.06
N THR A 290 47.81 31.45 18.00
CA THR A 290 47.74 31.90 19.41
C THR A 290 48.01 33.40 19.56
N ASP A 291 48.87 33.97 18.72
CA ASP A 291 49.26 35.39 18.74
C ASP A 291 48.27 36.34 18.05
N ASN A 292 47.18 35.84 17.45
CA ASN A 292 46.06 36.64 16.94
C ASN A 292 45.17 37.16 18.10
N THR A 293 45.80 37.81 19.08
CA THR A 293 45.15 38.39 20.26
C THR A 293 44.29 39.61 19.92
N GLN A 294 43.25 39.84 20.71
CA GLN A 294 42.47 41.08 20.68
C GLN A 294 41.95 41.45 22.07
N LEU A 295 41.22 42.56 22.18
CA LEU A 295 40.52 42.89 23.42
C LEU A 295 39.55 41.76 23.78
N PHE A 296 39.67 41.23 25.00
CA PHE A 296 38.95 40.04 25.48
C PHE A 296 39.26 38.72 24.75
N SER A 297 40.46 38.54 24.18
CA SER A 297 41.02 37.19 23.95
C SER A 297 41.78 36.69 25.19
N THR A 298 42.23 35.43 25.19
CA THR A 298 43.33 35.00 26.07
C THR A 298 44.68 35.53 25.54
N ASP A 299 45.78 35.35 26.28
CA ASP A 299 47.11 35.85 25.89
C ASP A 299 47.69 35.17 24.61
N ALA A 300 48.84 35.64 24.15
CA ALA A 300 49.47 35.21 22.89
C ALA A 300 49.97 33.76 22.88
N ASN A 301 49.96 33.06 24.02
CA ASN A 301 50.39 31.67 24.16
C ASN A 301 49.22 30.73 24.49
N THR A 302 48.00 31.23 24.64
CA THR A 302 46.84 30.45 25.13
C THR A 302 45.74 30.29 24.08
N ILE A 303 44.98 29.18 24.15
CA ILE A 303 43.69 28.99 23.46
C ILE A 303 42.65 28.48 24.46
N LYS A 304 41.45 29.09 24.45
CA LYS A 304 40.26 28.67 25.20
C LYS A 304 39.23 28.01 24.25
N ILE A 305 38.98 26.72 24.42
CA ILE A 305 37.88 26.01 23.77
C ILE A 305 36.65 26.10 24.67
N THR A 306 35.58 26.72 24.14
CA THR A 306 34.39 27.11 24.91
C THR A 306 33.20 26.18 24.65
N THR A 307 32.44 25.91 25.71
CA THR A 307 31.32 24.95 25.75
C THR A 307 30.05 25.62 26.26
N LYS A 308 28.88 25.10 25.88
CA LYS A 308 27.58 25.63 26.28
C LYS A 308 26.51 24.53 26.35
N GLY A 309 25.95 24.32 27.55
CA GLY A 309 24.97 23.27 27.80
C GLY A 309 25.59 22.08 28.53
N GLU A 310 24.99 20.91 28.33
CA GLU A 310 25.40 19.63 28.94
C GLU A 310 25.76 18.62 27.84
N GLY A 311 26.14 17.39 28.21
CA GLY A 311 26.46 16.32 27.27
C GLY A 311 27.88 16.37 26.68
N TYR A 312 28.80 17.10 27.30
CA TYR A 312 30.21 17.12 26.91
C TYR A 312 30.99 15.97 27.57
N ASN A 313 31.74 15.22 26.78
CA ASN A 313 32.71 14.20 27.22
C ASN A 313 33.72 13.93 26.09
N PHE A 314 34.62 14.87 25.84
CA PHE A 314 35.52 14.86 24.68
C PHE A 314 37.00 14.64 25.03
N GLN A 315 37.76 14.18 24.04
CA GLN A 315 39.22 14.29 23.97
C GLN A 315 39.57 15.51 23.10
N ILE A 316 40.65 16.21 23.47
CA ILE A 316 41.24 17.26 22.64
C ILE A 316 42.75 17.06 22.53
N GLU A 317 43.26 17.03 21.29
CA GLU A 317 44.70 17.04 20.99
C GLU A 317 45.08 18.46 20.55
N TRP A 318 46.02 19.09 21.25
CA TRP A 318 46.31 20.53 21.09
C TRP A 318 47.30 20.86 19.96
N GLY A 319 47.84 19.87 19.26
CA GLY A 319 48.78 20.04 18.15
C GLY A 319 50.26 20.20 18.54
N ASP A 320 50.57 20.24 19.84
CA ASP A 320 51.94 20.25 20.40
C ASP A 320 52.38 18.90 20.99
N GLY A 321 51.51 17.90 20.96
CA GLY A 321 51.70 16.59 21.57
C GLY A 321 51.01 16.41 22.94
N THR A 322 50.40 17.45 23.49
CA THR A 322 49.54 17.36 24.68
C THR A 322 48.11 16.95 24.32
N ILE A 323 47.46 16.18 25.20
CA ILE A 323 46.13 15.63 25.00
C ILE A 323 45.36 15.60 26.33
N ASP A 324 44.24 16.32 26.40
CA ASP A 324 43.26 16.22 27.50
C ASP A 324 42.14 15.24 27.16
N ARG A 325 41.60 14.54 28.18
CA ARG A 325 40.62 13.46 28.02
C ARG A 325 39.51 13.53 29.05
N ASN A 326 38.31 13.11 28.66
CA ASN A 326 37.09 13.20 29.47
C ASN A 326 36.79 14.66 29.85
N VAL A 327 36.98 15.57 28.89
CA VAL A 327 36.72 16.99 29.08
C VAL A 327 35.21 17.21 29.01
N VAL A 328 34.65 17.76 30.09
CA VAL A 328 33.19 17.94 30.27
C VAL A 328 32.76 19.42 30.35
N ASN A 329 33.71 20.34 30.16
CA ASN A 329 33.54 21.78 30.35
C ASN A 329 34.50 22.58 29.44
N THR A 330 34.34 23.90 29.42
CA THR A 330 35.27 24.85 28.80
C THR A 330 36.70 24.64 29.34
N ILE A 331 37.68 24.62 28.44
CA ILE A 331 39.07 24.28 28.75
C ILE A 331 40.03 25.30 28.10
N THR A 332 41.18 25.52 28.74
CA THR A 332 42.27 26.39 28.26
C THR A 332 43.58 25.62 28.23
N HIS A 333 44.35 25.77 27.16
CA HIS A 333 45.72 25.28 27.06
C HIS A 333 46.69 26.41 26.74
N THR A 334 47.91 26.33 27.27
CA THR A 334 48.96 27.34 27.12
C THR A 334 50.23 26.67 26.59
N TYR A 335 50.63 27.09 25.40
CA TYR A 335 51.79 26.58 24.67
C TYR A 335 53.09 27.25 25.14
N ASP A 336 54.22 26.53 25.11
CA ASP A 336 55.56 27.08 25.41
C ASP A 336 55.94 28.29 24.53
N THR A 337 55.45 28.29 23.28
CA THR A 337 55.70 29.34 22.28
C THR A 337 54.41 29.75 21.59
N SER A 338 54.25 31.03 21.27
CA SER A 338 53.16 31.48 20.42
C SER A 338 53.34 30.96 18.98
N GLY A 339 52.28 30.49 18.33
CA GLY A 339 52.37 29.92 16.99
C GLY A 339 51.04 29.54 16.38
N THR A 340 51.08 28.75 15.30
CA THR A 340 49.89 28.16 14.66
C THR A 340 49.86 26.66 14.93
N TYR A 341 48.73 26.17 15.45
CA TYR A 341 48.54 24.80 15.91
C TYR A 341 47.28 24.19 15.27
N THR A 342 47.32 22.89 14.99
CA THR A 342 46.14 22.12 14.56
C THR A 342 45.53 21.44 15.78
N ILE A 343 44.29 21.81 16.10
CA ILE A 343 43.52 21.24 17.21
C ILE A 343 42.56 20.19 16.65
N LYS A 344 42.52 19.03 17.32
CA LYS A 344 41.64 17.89 16.99
C LYS A 344 40.74 17.58 18.17
N ILE A 345 39.44 17.43 17.94
CA ILE A 345 38.43 17.12 18.96
C ILE A 345 37.67 15.84 18.58
N SER A 346 37.48 14.93 19.53
CA SER A 346 36.73 13.68 19.35
C SER A 346 35.97 13.27 20.62
N GLY A 347 34.98 12.39 20.49
CA GLY A 347 34.02 12.08 21.56
C GLY A 347 32.86 13.07 21.61
N ASP A 348 32.18 13.17 22.75
CA ASP A 348 30.95 13.93 22.87
C ASP A 348 31.24 15.44 22.96
N PHE A 349 31.13 16.12 21.82
CA PHE A 349 31.28 17.58 21.70
C PHE A 349 30.02 18.21 21.07
N PRO A 350 28.85 18.14 21.74
CA PRO A 350 27.54 18.35 21.12
C PRO A 350 27.28 19.77 20.60
N ARG A 351 28.17 20.74 20.88
CA ARG A 351 28.07 22.13 20.43
C ARG A 351 29.40 22.85 20.60
N PHE A 352 29.90 23.48 19.54
CA PHE A 352 30.94 24.51 19.62
C PHE A 352 30.27 25.88 19.85
N TYR A 353 30.84 26.75 20.68
CA TYR A 353 30.17 28.00 21.08
C TYR A 353 31.14 29.06 21.56
N PHE A 354 31.10 30.28 21.00
CA PHE A 354 31.76 31.43 21.62
C PHE A 354 30.78 32.28 22.46
N ASP A 355 31.16 32.50 23.72
CA ASP A 355 30.49 33.40 24.66
C ASP A 355 30.77 34.88 24.35
N GLU A 356 30.45 35.80 25.27
CA GLU A 356 30.75 37.24 25.12
C GLU A 356 31.91 37.67 26.05
N THR A 357 32.66 36.70 26.59
CA THR A 357 33.50 36.89 27.78
C THR A 357 34.78 36.05 27.73
N GLN A 358 35.87 36.68 27.28
CA GLN A 358 37.18 36.04 27.07
C GLN A 358 37.10 34.94 26.01
N ALA A 359 36.90 35.30 24.75
CA ALA A 359 36.74 34.37 23.64
C ALA A 359 37.86 34.54 22.61
N ASP A 360 38.35 33.42 22.07
CA ASP A 360 39.51 33.35 21.17
C ASP A 360 39.12 33.27 19.68
N TRP A 361 37.94 33.78 19.33
CA TRP A 361 37.38 33.85 17.97
C TRP A 361 38.35 34.33 16.86
N ASN A 362 39.18 35.36 17.08
CA ASN A 362 40.17 35.81 16.08
C ASN A 362 41.37 34.85 15.92
N LYS A 363 41.60 33.96 16.88
CA LYS A 363 42.67 32.97 16.84
C LYS A 363 42.31 31.77 16.00
N LEU A 364 41.04 31.38 15.93
CA LEU A 364 40.58 30.38 14.97
C LEU A 364 40.81 30.91 13.54
N LEU A 365 41.53 30.13 12.73
CA LEU A 365 41.80 30.43 11.33
C LEU A 365 40.97 29.54 10.41
N THR A 366 40.92 28.22 10.68
CA THR A 366 40.30 27.28 9.75
C THR A 366 39.52 26.15 10.40
N VAL A 367 38.53 25.64 9.67
CA VAL A 367 37.99 24.28 9.83
C VAL A 367 38.57 23.43 8.69
N GLU A 368 39.33 22.39 9.04
CA GLU A 368 39.98 21.45 8.10
C GLU A 368 39.16 20.16 7.91
N GLN A 369 38.31 19.81 8.89
CA GLN A 369 37.41 18.66 8.82
C GLN A 369 36.27 18.83 9.83
N TRP A 370 35.02 18.58 9.44
CA TRP A 370 33.88 18.56 10.36
C TRP A 370 33.84 17.32 11.23
N GLY A 371 34.26 16.18 10.67
CA GLY A 371 34.32 14.90 11.35
C GLY A 371 32.95 14.27 11.50
N ASP A 372 32.80 13.42 12.51
CA ASP A 372 31.56 12.71 12.83
C ASP A 372 30.92 13.19 14.16
N ILE A 373 31.16 14.44 14.54
CA ILE A 373 30.59 15.05 15.74
C ILE A 373 29.07 15.20 15.61
N ARG A 374 28.33 14.74 16.63
CA ARG A 374 26.87 14.87 16.72
C ARG A 374 26.46 16.25 17.23
N TRP A 375 26.35 17.21 16.31
CA TRP A 375 25.92 18.56 16.63
C TRP A 375 24.45 18.58 17.09
N SER A 376 24.21 19.13 18.28
CA SER A 376 22.88 19.44 18.83
C SER A 376 22.45 20.88 18.51
N SER A 377 23.42 21.77 18.33
CA SER A 377 23.22 23.17 17.95
C SER A 377 24.51 23.77 17.40
N MET A 378 24.38 24.63 16.38
CA MET A 378 25.46 25.50 15.89
C MET A 378 25.24 26.98 16.26
N GLU A 379 24.25 27.29 17.11
CA GLU A 379 23.98 28.65 17.59
C GLU A 379 25.28 29.25 18.15
N ARG A 380 25.77 30.32 17.51
CA ARG A 380 27.04 31.01 17.86
C ARG A 380 28.31 30.13 17.86
N ALA A 381 28.30 28.99 17.16
CA ALA A 381 29.55 28.39 16.70
C ALA A 381 30.16 29.33 15.66
N PHE A 382 31.44 29.70 15.75
CA PHE A 382 32.14 30.60 14.79
C PHE A 382 31.78 32.11 14.80
N ILE A 383 30.96 32.59 15.73
CA ILE A 383 30.67 34.04 15.85
C ILE A 383 31.96 34.86 16.06
N ASN A 384 32.04 36.03 15.42
CA ASN A 384 33.19 36.94 15.38
C ASN A 384 34.51 36.32 14.88
N CYS A 385 34.50 35.13 14.25
CA CYS A 385 35.71 34.52 13.69
C CYS A 385 36.07 35.19 12.35
N ALA A 386 36.51 36.45 12.41
CA ALA A 386 36.74 37.30 11.24
C ALA A 386 37.78 36.74 10.25
N ASN A 387 38.66 35.85 10.70
CA ASN A 387 39.69 35.17 9.90
C ASN A 387 39.25 33.81 9.32
N LEU A 388 38.03 33.34 9.58
CA LEU A 388 37.62 31.96 9.28
C LEU A 388 37.60 31.65 7.78
N VAL A 389 38.30 30.58 7.41
CA VAL A 389 38.18 29.87 6.12
C VAL A 389 37.82 28.42 6.40
N ILE A 390 36.99 27.79 5.56
CA ILE A 390 36.65 26.37 5.71
C ILE A 390 37.29 25.60 4.56
N ASN A 391 38.29 24.79 4.88
CA ASN A 391 39.03 23.94 3.95
C ASN A 391 38.45 22.51 3.88
N ALA A 392 37.50 22.20 4.78
CA ALA A 392 36.93 20.87 4.93
C ALA A 392 36.30 20.33 3.63
N LEU A 393 36.60 19.07 3.33
CA LEU A 393 36.04 18.32 2.19
C LEU A 393 34.84 17.46 2.58
N ASP A 394 34.47 17.44 3.87
CA ASP A 394 33.24 16.86 4.40
C ASP A 394 32.24 17.95 4.81
N THR A 395 31.00 17.56 5.07
CA THR A 395 29.92 18.43 5.57
C THR A 395 29.58 18.06 7.02
N PRO A 396 29.08 19.00 7.83
CA PRO A 396 28.61 18.69 9.19
C PRO A 396 27.31 17.89 9.15
N ASP A 397 27.16 16.89 10.02
CA ASP A 397 25.87 16.25 10.27
C ASP A 397 24.97 17.18 11.10
N LEU A 398 24.03 17.85 10.43
CA LEU A 398 23.05 18.75 11.04
C LEU A 398 21.70 18.06 11.35
N SER A 399 21.62 16.72 11.23
CA SER A 399 20.35 15.97 11.39
C SER A 399 19.72 16.08 12.79
N ASN A 400 20.51 16.45 13.81
CA ASN A 400 20.06 16.70 15.18
C ASN A 400 20.02 18.20 15.55
N VAL A 401 20.43 19.09 14.63
CA VAL A 401 20.45 20.54 14.83
C VAL A 401 19.10 21.13 14.42
N THR A 402 18.65 22.17 15.14
CA THR A 402 17.43 22.94 14.79
C THR A 402 17.65 24.46 14.77
N ASN A 403 18.85 24.92 15.13
CA ASN A 403 19.22 26.32 15.35
C ASN A 403 20.66 26.56 14.88
N LEU A 404 20.82 27.42 13.86
CA LEU A 404 22.10 27.92 13.33
C LEU A 404 22.34 29.41 13.67
N SER A 405 21.52 30.01 14.54
CA SER A 405 21.51 31.47 14.73
C SER A 405 22.88 32.03 15.13
N TYR A 406 23.25 33.12 14.46
CA TYR A 406 24.53 33.83 14.60
C TYR A 406 25.79 32.97 14.43
N MET A 407 25.74 31.84 13.71
CA MET A 407 26.91 30.97 13.49
C MET A 407 28.05 31.74 12.80
N PHE A 408 27.89 32.17 11.54
CA PHE A 408 28.90 32.95 10.81
C PHE A 408 28.75 34.47 11.02
N SER A 409 28.12 34.89 12.11
CA SER A 409 27.94 36.32 12.41
C SER A 409 29.30 36.97 12.67
N TYR A 410 29.60 38.05 11.94
CA TYR A 410 30.87 38.78 11.86
C TYR A 410 32.09 37.92 11.48
N ALA A 411 31.88 36.76 10.83
CA ALA A 411 32.94 36.00 10.17
C ALA A 411 33.31 36.67 8.82
N GLN A 412 33.97 37.84 8.89
CA GLN A 412 34.16 38.74 7.74
C GLN A 412 34.87 38.11 6.52
N SER A 413 35.79 37.15 6.74
CA SER A 413 36.48 36.41 5.66
C SER A 413 35.72 35.18 5.15
N PHE A 414 34.59 34.81 5.76
CA PHE A 414 33.85 33.60 5.41
C PHE A 414 33.16 33.76 4.04
N ASN A 415 33.57 32.91 3.10
CA ASN A 415 33.00 32.84 1.74
C ASN A 415 33.23 31.44 1.15
N GLN A 416 33.09 30.38 1.97
CA GLN A 416 33.20 28.99 1.51
C GLN A 416 31.84 28.46 1.06
N ASP A 417 31.84 27.66 -0.01
CA ASP A 417 30.65 26.97 -0.49
C ASP A 417 30.12 25.99 0.56
N ILE A 418 28.83 26.12 0.85
CA ILE A 418 28.03 25.37 1.83
C ILE A 418 26.67 24.94 1.25
N ASN A 419 26.54 24.99 -0.08
CA ASN A 419 25.32 24.65 -0.81
C ASN A 419 24.83 23.22 -0.49
N ASP A 420 25.77 22.27 -0.35
CA ASP A 420 25.52 20.85 -0.11
C ASP A 420 25.20 20.49 1.36
N TRP A 421 24.98 21.49 2.22
CA TRP A 421 24.60 21.27 3.63
C TRP A 421 23.11 20.96 3.77
N ASP A 422 22.77 19.83 4.40
CA ASP A 422 21.39 19.52 4.76
C ASP A 422 20.90 20.43 5.90
N VAL A 423 20.08 21.42 5.55
CA VAL A 423 19.42 22.34 6.48
C VAL A 423 17.94 22.02 6.71
N SER A 424 17.44 20.86 6.23
CA SER A 424 16.01 20.47 6.29
C SER A 424 15.47 20.20 7.71
N THR A 425 16.31 20.32 8.72
CA THR A 425 15.98 20.24 10.16
C THR A 425 15.87 21.61 10.82
N ILE A 426 16.35 22.68 10.18
CA ILE A 426 16.57 23.98 10.81
C ILE A 426 15.28 24.79 10.93
N THR A 427 15.10 25.42 12.08
CA THR A 427 13.94 26.29 12.40
C THR A 427 14.33 27.74 12.66
N ASP A 428 15.61 28.01 12.94
CA ASP A 428 16.15 29.33 13.25
C ASP A 428 17.50 29.57 12.55
N MET A 429 17.54 30.59 11.68
CA MET A 429 18.71 31.09 10.98
C MET A 429 18.97 32.58 11.31
N THR A 430 18.47 33.07 12.45
CA THR A 430 18.58 34.47 12.85
C THR A 430 20.05 34.90 12.89
N GLY A 431 20.42 35.92 12.12
CA GLY A 431 21.79 36.47 12.08
C GLY A 431 22.86 35.54 11.50
N LEU A 432 22.50 34.44 10.81
CA LEU A 432 23.44 33.40 10.36
C LEU A 432 24.70 33.96 9.66
N PHE A 433 24.54 34.92 8.75
CA PHE A 433 25.63 35.60 8.04
C PHE A 433 25.69 37.11 8.35
N GLN A 434 25.14 37.56 9.49
CA GLN A 434 25.15 38.98 9.88
C GLN A 434 26.58 39.49 9.97
N GLY A 435 26.99 40.41 9.10
CA GLY A 435 28.35 40.96 9.05
C GLY A 435 29.40 40.06 8.37
N ALA A 436 28.98 39.00 7.68
CA ALA A 436 29.85 38.20 6.81
C ALA A 436 30.07 38.93 5.48
N ILE A 437 30.86 40.02 5.53
CA ILE A 437 31.04 41.01 4.45
C ILE A 437 31.33 40.38 3.07
N LEU A 438 32.18 39.34 3.03
CA LEU A 438 32.60 38.69 1.78
C LEU A 438 31.70 37.54 1.32
N PHE A 439 30.67 37.14 2.10
CA PHE A 439 29.86 35.97 1.78
C PHE A 439 28.95 36.20 0.56
N ASP A 440 29.16 35.39 -0.48
CA ASP A 440 28.40 35.41 -1.75
C ASP A 440 28.43 34.01 -2.41
N GLN A 441 28.13 32.96 -1.65
CA GLN A 441 28.11 31.55 -2.12
C GLN A 441 26.69 31.00 -2.30
N PRO A 442 26.47 30.08 -3.27
CA PRO A 442 25.15 29.55 -3.59
C PRO A 442 24.48 28.81 -2.43
N LEU A 443 23.14 28.85 -2.40
CA LEU A 443 22.29 28.23 -1.39
C LEU A 443 21.06 27.57 -2.06
N GLU A 444 21.26 26.95 -3.23
CA GLU A 444 20.21 26.45 -4.12
C GLU A 444 19.61 25.10 -3.68
N SER A 445 20.36 24.27 -2.96
CA SER A 445 19.86 23.01 -2.38
C SER A 445 19.33 23.13 -0.95
N TRP A 446 19.23 24.34 -0.40
CA TRP A 446 18.78 24.55 0.98
C TRP A 446 17.25 24.46 1.12
N ASP A 447 16.76 23.36 1.71
CA ASP A 447 15.36 23.26 2.15
C ASP A 447 15.13 24.10 3.41
N VAL A 448 14.64 25.33 3.21
CA VAL A 448 14.27 26.26 4.28
C VAL A 448 12.79 26.18 4.68
N SER A 449 12.02 25.20 4.19
CA SER A 449 10.55 25.11 4.38
C SER A 449 10.10 25.06 5.85
N ARG A 450 10.99 24.68 6.77
CA ARG A 450 10.76 24.61 8.21
C ARG A 450 11.26 25.81 9.00
N VAL A 451 11.96 26.74 8.37
CA VAL A 451 12.52 27.92 9.04
C VAL A 451 11.40 28.87 9.45
N VAL A 452 11.46 29.35 10.69
CA VAL A 452 10.47 30.24 11.31
C VAL A 452 11.04 31.66 11.50
N ARG A 453 12.36 31.76 11.68
CA ARG A 453 13.09 33.02 11.93
C ARG A 453 14.29 33.16 10.99
N MET A 454 14.31 34.26 10.22
CA MET A 454 15.43 34.69 9.36
C MET A 454 15.80 36.17 9.62
N GLY A 455 15.46 36.69 10.80
CA GLY A 455 15.85 38.06 11.16
C GLY A 455 17.37 38.24 11.10
N TYR A 456 17.85 39.37 10.58
CA TYR A 456 19.27 39.71 10.45
C TYR A 456 20.12 38.74 9.58
N MET A 457 19.53 37.76 8.88
CA MET A 457 20.28 36.64 8.27
C MET A 457 21.46 37.07 7.39
N PHE A 458 21.31 38.16 6.62
CA PHE A 458 22.34 38.78 5.78
C PHE A 458 22.60 40.26 6.15
N ASP A 459 22.28 40.69 7.38
CA ASP A 459 22.49 42.08 7.83
C ASP A 459 23.98 42.44 7.81
N GLY A 460 24.40 43.33 6.90
CA GLY A 460 25.79 43.70 6.70
C GLY A 460 26.63 42.70 5.89
N ALA A 461 26.01 41.67 5.27
CA ALA A 461 26.65 40.86 4.24
C ALA A 461 26.67 41.63 2.91
N THR A 462 27.55 42.64 2.80
CA THR A 462 27.48 43.66 1.75
C THR A 462 27.52 43.11 0.33
N ASN A 463 28.24 42.02 0.13
CA ASN A 463 28.44 41.41 -1.19
C ASN A 463 27.32 40.44 -1.60
N PHE A 464 26.53 39.93 -0.65
CA PHE A 464 25.63 38.80 -0.89
C PHE A 464 24.56 39.12 -1.94
N ASN A 465 24.55 38.35 -3.03
CA ASN A 465 23.63 38.52 -4.14
C ASN A 465 23.31 37.20 -4.87
N GLN A 466 23.24 36.07 -4.16
CA GLN A 466 22.92 34.75 -4.75
C GLN A 466 21.41 34.48 -4.83
N ASP A 467 20.97 33.73 -5.85
CA ASP A 467 19.54 33.49 -6.07
C ASP A 467 18.93 32.57 -5.01
N ILE A 468 17.93 33.11 -4.31
CA ILE A 468 17.15 32.46 -3.25
C ILE A 468 15.64 32.51 -3.56
N SER A 469 15.26 32.85 -4.80
CA SER A 469 13.87 33.02 -5.25
C SER A 469 13.02 31.74 -5.22
N HIS A 470 13.67 30.58 -5.10
CA HIS A 470 13.06 29.25 -5.05
C HIS A 470 12.74 28.76 -3.62
N TRP A 471 13.24 29.44 -2.58
CA TRP A 471 13.01 29.07 -1.17
C TRP A 471 11.53 29.07 -0.78
N ASP A 472 11.06 28.02 -0.09
CA ASP A 472 9.73 28.01 0.53
C ASP A 472 9.74 28.77 1.86
N THR A 473 9.25 30.01 1.82
CA THR A 473 9.16 30.88 3.00
C THR A 473 7.85 30.76 3.79
N ALA A 474 6.94 29.84 3.46
CA ALA A 474 5.59 29.81 4.05
C ALA A 474 5.59 29.68 5.59
N SER A 475 6.60 29.03 6.15
CA SER A 475 6.81 28.90 7.60
C SER A 475 7.30 30.17 8.30
N LEU A 476 7.87 31.15 7.59
CA LEU A 476 8.47 32.34 8.22
C LEU A 476 7.47 33.19 9.00
N LYS A 477 7.94 33.73 10.13
CA LYS A 477 7.19 34.62 11.03
C LYS A 477 7.94 35.93 11.30
N ASP A 478 9.27 35.93 11.16
CA ASP A 478 10.16 37.05 11.45
C ASP A 478 11.27 37.17 10.40
N MET A 479 11.33 38.33 9.74
CA MET A 479 12.31 38.70 8.71
C MET A 479 12.93 40.08 9.00
N ILE A 480 12.89 40.54 10.26
CA ILE A 480 13.46 41.83 10.67
C ILE A 480 14.88 42.00 10.15
N ARG A 481 15.15 43.06 9.37
CA ARG A 481 16.50 43.39 8.84
C ARG A 481 17.22 42.29 8.06
N MET A 482 16.52 41.33 7.46
CA MET A 482 17.16 40.18 6.79
C MET A 482 18.23 40.58 5.75
N PHE A 483 18.05 41.68 5.02
CA PHE A 483 19.00 42.23 4.04
C PHE A 483 19.44 43.68 4.39
N ASN A 484 19.42 44.06 5.68
CA ASN A 484 19.84 45.39 6.08
C ASN A 484 21.32 45.60 5.72
N ASN A 485 21.68 46.67 5.03
CA ASN A 485 23.04 46.96 4.55
C ASN A 485 23.64 45.92 3.58
N ALA A 486 22.85 44.99 3.03
CA ALA A 486 23.27 44.06 1.98
C ALA A 486 23.30 44.79 0.62
N SER A 487 24.31 45.65 0.43
CA SER A 487 24.29 46.69 -0.60
C SER A 487 24.18 46.18 -2.04
N GLN A 488 24.68 44.97 -2.34
CA GLN A 488 24.60 44.35 -3.66
C GLN A 488 23.33 43.51 -3.89
N PHE A 489 22.56 43.20 -2.85
CA PHE A 489 21.44 42.26 -2.94
C PHE A 489 20.32 42.78 -3.85
N ASN A 490 19.99 42.03 -4.90
CA ASN A 490 19.01 42.42 -5.91
C ASN A 490 18.31 41.22 -6.58
N GLN A 491 17.99 40.16 -5.80
CA GLN A 491 17.49 38.88 -6.34
C GLN A 491 15.95 38.75 -6.31
N PRO A 492 15.33 38.02 -7.26
CA PRO A 492 13.90 38.13 -7.61
C PRO A 492 12.95 37.37 -6.65
N ILE A 493 12.98 37.73 -5.37
CA ILE A 493 12.21 37.14 -4.26
C ILE A 493 10.69 37.48 -4.27
N GLY A 494 10.17 38.08 -5.34
CA GLY A 494 8.74 38.37 -5.51
C GLY A 494 7.82 37.13 -5.43
N ARG A 495 8.39 35.93 -5.63
CA ARG A 495 7.68 34.64 -5.54
C ARG A 495 7.54 34.08 -4.12
N TRP A 496 8.18 34.68 -3.12
CA TRP A 496 8.15 34.22 -1.73
C TRP A 496 6.76 34.29 -1.08
N THR A 497 6.40 33.24 -0.36
CA THR A 497 5.15 33.16 0.41
C THR A 497 5.32 33.86 1.76
N VAL A 498 5.16 35.19 1.76
CA VAL A 498 5.30 36.02 2.99
C VAL A 498 4.02 36.16 3.83
N GLY A 499 2.94 35.47 3.46
CA GLY A 499 1.61 35.64 4.07
C GLY A 499 1.50 35.26 5.55
N GLY A 500 2.50 34.57 6.11
CA GLY A 500 2.57 34.27 7.55
C GLY A 500 3.39 35.26 8.38
N VAL A 501 4.05 36.25 7.78
CA VAL A 501 5.08 37.07 8.44
C VAL A 501 4.45 38.20 9.26
N TYR A 502 4.94 38.41 10.49
CA TYR A 502 4.46 39.44 11.42
C TYR A 502 5.37 40.69 11.48
N ARG A 503 6.68 40.49 11.24
CA ARG A 503 7.72 41.54 11.34
C ARG A 503 8.59 41.56 10.08
N MET A 504 8.62 42.72 9.41
CA MET A 504 9.48 43.03 8.27
C MET A 504 10.33 44.31 8.48
N THR A 505 10.41 44.82 9.72
CA THR A 505 11.10 46.07 10.03
C THR A 505 12.52 46.10 9.44
N GLY A 506 12.84 47.10 8.62
CA GLY A 506 14.17 47.28 8.02
C GLY A 506 14.62 46.21 7.03
N LEU A 507 13.71 45.38 6.47
CA LEU A 507 14.04 44.23 5.62
C LEU A 507 15.10 44.54 4.53
N PHE A 508 14.94 45.66 3.83
CA PHE A 508 15.83 46.13 2.76
C PHE A 508 16.51 47.47 3.09
N ALA A 509 16.58 47.85 4.37
CA ALA A 509 17.18 49.13 4.75
C ALA A 509 18.66 49.17 4.33
N ASN A 510 19.10 50.20 3.61
CA ASN A 510 20.42 50.31 2.96
C ASN A 510 20.78 49.15 2.01
N ALA A 511 19.81 48.40 1.48
CA ALA A 511 20.03 47.48 0.36
C ALA A 511 20.03 48.30 -0.95
N GLU A 512 21.10 49.08 -1.16
CA GLU A 512 21.16 50.14 -2.19
C GLU A 512 20.79 49.67 -3.59
N SER A 513 21.23 48.46 -3.99
CA SER A 513 20.97 47.90 -5.32
C SER A 513 19.57 47.28 -5.50
N PHE A 514 18.79 47.10 -4.42
CA PHE A 514 17.57 46.31 -4.45
C PHE A 514 16.43 47.00 -5.21
N ASN A 515 15.97 46.39 -6.31
CA ASN A 515 14.89 46.92 -7.14
C ASN A 515 14.04 45.82 -7.81
N GLN A 516 13.75 44.74 -7.08
CA GLN A 516 12.98 43.60 -7.59
C GLN A 516 11.48 43.68 -7.28
N ASP A 517 10.65 43.13 -8.16
CA ASP A 517 9.18 43.20 -8.04
C ASP A 517 8.69 42.40 -6.82
N LEU A 518 7.89 43.07 -5.99
CA LEU A 518 7.25 42.52 -4.79
C LEU A 518 5.72 42.72 -4.81
N GLY A 519 5.14 43.18 -5.92
CA GLY A 519 3.73 43.59 -6.01
C GLY A 519 2.73 42.47 -5.70
N ASP A 520 3.14 41.21 -5.84
CA ASP A 520 2.34 40.04 -5.51
C ASP A 520 2.44 39.56 -4.05
N TRP A 521 3.31 40.14 -3.21
CA TRP A 521 3.43 39.76 -1.79
C TRP A 521 2.12 40.01 -1.01
N LYS A 522 1.71 39.02 -0.21
CA LYS A 522 0.44 39.05 0.55
C LYS A 522 0.67 39.51 2.00
N VAL A 523 0.98 40.79 2.16
CA VAL A 523 1.47 41.40 3.42
C VAL A 523 0.41 41.66 4.52
N GLY A 524 -0.84 41.21 4.35
CA GLY A 524 -1.98 41.59 5.22
C GLY A 524 -1.92 41.11 6.69
N PHE A 525 -0.97 40.25 7.05
CA PHE A 525 -0.69 39.82 8.44
C PHE A 525 0.50 40.54 9.08
N VAL A 526 1.22 41.38 8.34
CA VAL A 526 2.39 42.12 8.84
C VAL A 526 1.92 43.28 9.71
N PHE A 527 2.47 43.39 10.92
CA PHE A 527 2.14 44.47 11.87
C PHE A 527 3.22 45.57 11.93
N TYR A 528 4.48 45.19 11.68
CA TYR A 528 5.64 46.11 11.68
C TYR A 528 6.32 46.15 10.30
N MET A 529 6.28 47.34 9.66
CA MET A 529 6.96 47.69 8.39
C MET A 529 7.86 48.94 8.53
N GLY A 530 8.21 49.34 9.75
CA GLY A 530 9.11 50.48 9.97
C GLY A 530 10.45 50.28 9.23
N ASN A 531 10.98 51.33 8.62
CA ASN A 531 12.26 51.34 7.90
C ASN A 531 12.36 50.37 6.69
N LEU A 532 11.25 49.80 6.17
CA LEU A 532 11.28 48.66 5.22
C LEU A 532 12.27 48.82 4.04
N PHE A 533 12.31 50.01 3.44
CA PHE A 533 13.17 50.41 2.32
C PHE A 533 14.04 51.65 2.69
N ASP A 534 14.32 51.88 3.97
CA ASP A 534 15.08 53.04 4.47
C ASP A 534 16.53 53.03 3.92
N GLY A 535 16.83 53.88 2.95
CA GLY A 535 18.10 53.88 2.21
C GLY A 535 18.21 52.87 1.05
N ALA A 536 17.12 52.19 0.66
CA ALA A 536 17.09 51.35 -0.54
C ALA A 536 17.03 52.24 -1.80
N SER A 537 18.17 52.83 -2.15
CA SER A 537 18.27 53.96 -3.08
C SER A 537 17.79 53.66 -4.50
N ALA A 538 17.89 52.42 -4.99
CA ALA A 538 17.38 52.00 -6.30
C ALA A 538 15.90 51.57 -6.32
N PHE A 539 15.24 51.36 -5.18
CA PHE A 539 13.93 50.72 -5.14
C PHE A 539 12.80 51.60 -5.71
N ASN A 540 12.13 51.13 -6.76
CA ASN A 540 10.98 51.81 -7.37
C ASN A 540 9.95 50.83 -7.98
N GLN A 541 9.64 49.72 -7.30
CA GLN A 541 8.69 48.71 -7.79
C GLN A 541 7.27 48.90 -7.25
N ASN A 542 6.28 48.52 -8.06
CA ASN A 542 4.87 48.81 -7.78
C ASN A 542 4.28 47.94 -6.68
N ILE A 543 4.18 48.52 -5.48
CA ILE A 543 3.59 47.94 -4.28
C ILE A 543 2.22 48.56 -3.91
N GLY A 544 1.62 49.36 -4.81
CA GLY A 544 0.31 50.00 -4.59
C GLY A 544 -0.84 49.01 -4.39
N ARG A 545 -0.66 47.74 -4.81
CA ARG A 545 -1.62 46.64 -4.64
C ARG A 545 -1.53 45.89 -3.29
N TRP A 546 -0.57 46.24 -2.43
CA TRP A 546 -0.44 45.60 -1.12
C TRP A 546 -1.63 45.93 -0.21
N ASN A 547 -2.25 44.89 0.37
CA ASN A 547 -3.20 45.09 1.47
C ASN A 547 -2.42 45.36 2.76
N VAL A 548 -2.36 46.62 3.16
CA VAL A 548 -1.63 47.08 4.36
C VAL A 548 -2.53 47.34 5.58
N SER A 549 -3.83 46.99 5.54
CA SER A 549 -4.79 47.34 6.61
C SER A 549 -4.51 46.70 7.98
N GLY A 550 -3.67 45.66 8.04
CA GLY A 550 -3.18 45.06 9.28
C GLY A 550 -1.93 45.71 9.88
N VAL A 551 -1.25 46.59 9.14
CA VAL A 551 0.00 47.24 9.57
C VAL A 551 -0.30 48.32 10.61
N ALA A 552 0.54 48.44 11.64
CA ALA A 552 0.44 49.50 12.65
C ALA A 552 1.63 50.48 12.62
N TYR A 553 2.78 50.08 12.08
CA TYR A 553 4.02 50.88 12.07
C TYR A 553 4.67 50.92 10.68
N MET A 554 4.75 52.11 10.08
CA MET A 554 5.40 52.44 8.81
C MET A 554 6.38 53.63 8.94
N ASN A 555 6.87 53.91 10.15
CA ASN A 555 7.84 54.98 10.37
C ASN A 555 9.09 54.79 9.48
N SER A 556 9.55 55.85 8.81
CA SER A 556 10.72 55.83 7.91
C SER A 556 10.69 54.80 6.77
N MET A 557 9.51 54.29 6.37
CA MET A 557 9.38 53.16 5.43
C MET A 557 10.14 53.33 4.09
N PHE A 558 10.17 54.55 3.54
CA PHE A 558 10.85 54.92 2.29
C PHE A 558 11.85 56.08 2.50
N ARG A 559 12.32 56.29 3.73
CA ARG A 559 13.27 57.36 4.01
C ARG A 559 14.54 57.13 3.18
N ASN A 560 15.05 58.17 2.52
CA ASN A 560 16.22 58.11 1.62
C ASN A 560 16.12 57.08 0.47
N ALA A 561 14.93 56.51 0.17
CA ALA A 561 14.72 55.65 -0.99
C ALA A 561 14.60 56.50 -2.27
N VAL A 562 15.70 57.14 -2.69
CA VAL A 562 15.70 58.29 -3.61
C VAL A 562 15.07 58.04 -4.99
N SER A 563 14.97 56.78 -5.43
CA SER A 563 14.31 56.42 -6.70
C SER A 563 12.80 56.17 -6.57
N PHE A 564 12.24 56.10 -5.36
CA PHE A 564 10.87 55.66 -5.13
C PHE A 564 9.83 56.71 -5.53
N ASP A 565 9.03 56.40 -6.55
CA ASP A 565 7.94 57.24 -7.06
C ASP A 565 6.79 56.34 -7.58
N GLN A 566 6.03 55.74 -6.65
CA GLN A 566 4.89 54.86 -6.96
C GLN A 566 3.59 55.37 -6.35
N ASN A 567 2.46 55.10 -7.01
CA ASN A 567 1.14 55.44 -6.48
C ASN A 567 0.74 54.50 -5.33
N LEU A 568 0.43 55.09 -4.16
CA LEU A 568 -0.05 54.40 -2.95
C LEU A 568 -1.47 54.86 -2.53
N SER A 569 -2.24 55.46 -3.44
CA SER A 569 -3.61 55.96 -3.18
C SER A 569 -4.55 54.94 -2.56
N ASP A 570 -4.38 53.67 -2.91
CA ASP A 570 -5.32 52.59 -2.64
C ASP A 570 -4.99 51.83 -1.33
N TRP A 571 -3.91 52.24 -0.63
CA TRP A 571 -3.53 51.68 0.66
C TRP A 571 -4.50 52.10 1.77
N ASP A 572 -5.18 51.13 2.39
CA ASP A 572 -5.93 51.35 3.63
C ASP A 572 -4.97 51.47 4.82
N ILE A 573 -4.62 52.71 5.16
CA ILE A 573 -3.77 53.06 6.30
C ILE A 573 -4.54 53.27 7.61
N SER A 574 -5.84 52.92 7.70
CA SER A 574 -6.71 53.24 8.84
C SER A 574 -6.22 52.71 10.20
N ASN A 575 -5.34 51.70 10.20
CA ASN A 575 -4.77 51.06 11.39
C ASN A 575 -3.40 51.64 11.83
N LEU A 576 -2.81 52.57 11.06
CA LEU A 576 -1.47 53.09 11.38
C LEU A 576 -1.44 53.91 12.67
N SER A 577 -0.52 53.53 13.56
CA SER A 577 -0.17 54.24 14.79
C SER A 577 1.08 55.12 14.63
N ASP A 578 1.97 54.82 13.68
CA ASP A 578 3.15 55.64 13.39
C ASP A 578 3.59 55.53 11.91
N MET A 579 3.75 56.69 11.25
CA MET A 579 4.32 56.85 9.91
C MET A 579 5.20 58.11 9.82
N ARG A 580 5.81 58.52 10.94
CA ARG A 580 6.76 59.64 10.97
C ARG A 580 7.95 59.34 10.07
N SER A 581 8.52 60.37 9.44
CA SER A 581 9.66 60.26 8.51
C SER A 581 9.43 59.33 7.29
N MET A 582 8.20 58.90 6.97
CA MET A 582 7.92 57.87 5.94
C MET A 582 8.60 58.12 4.60
N PHE A 583 8.61 59.37 4.11
CA PHE A 583 9.27 59.82 2.88
C PHE A 583 10.35 60.90 3.14
N GLU A 584 10.96 60.90 4.34
CA GLU A 584 12.08 61.80 4.66
C GLU A 584 13.23 61.61 3.66
N GLY A 585 13.79 62.69 3.11
CA GLY A 585 14.89 62.63 2.14
C GLY A 585 14.52 62.31 0.69
N ILE A 586 13.25 62.04 0.35
CA ILE A 586 12.81 61.79 -1.03
C ILE A 586 11.81 62.84 -1.55
N ALA A 587 11.39 62.72 -2.81
CA ALA A 587 10.26 63.45 -3.38
C ALA A 587 9.48 62.55 -4.34
N LEU A 588 8.21 62.29 -4.04
CA LEU A 588 7.25 61.72 -4.97
C LEU A 588 6.93 62.75 -6.06
N SER A 589 6.56 62.28 -7.25
CA SER A 589 5.97 63.13 -8.27
C SER A 589 4.65 63.74 -7.80
N VAL A 590 4.30 64.90 -8.38
CA VAL A 590 3.05 65.62 -8.08
C VAL A 590 1.83 64.73 -8.35
N GLU A 591 1.89 63.88 -9.39
CA GLU A 591 0.82 62.92 -9.72
C GLU A 591 0.63 61.87 -8.61
N ASN A 592 1.70 61.19 -8.19
CA ASN A 592 1.61 60.18 -7.13
C ASN A 592 1.29 60.79 -5.75
N TYR A 593 1.79 61.99 -5.45
CA TYR A 593 1.50 62.65 -4.18
C TYR A 593 0.06 63.22 -4.12
N ASP A 594 -0.43 63.82 -5.21
CA ASP A 594 -1.84 64.21 -5.32
C ASP A 594 -2.78 63.01 -5.23
N ALA A 595 -2.40 61.86 -5.83
CA ALA A 595 -3.15 60.61 -5.75
C ALA A 595 -3.18 60.06 -4.31
N LEU A 596 -2.03 60.01 -3.62
CA LEU A 596 -1.90 59.60 -2.21
C LEU A 596 -2.78 60.47 -1.30
N LEU A 597 -2.65 61.81 -1.40
CA LEU A 597 -3.46 62.75 -0.61
C LEU A 597 -4.96 62.57 -0.87
N ASN A 598 -5.36 62.35 -2.12
CA ASN A 598 -6.75 62.14 -2.52
C ASN A 598 -7.29 60.75 -2.20
N GLY A 599 -6.46 59.72 -2.07
CA GLY A 599 -6.86 58.38 -1.66
C GLY A 599 -7.07 58.33 -0.14
N TRP A 600 -6.04 58.68 0.61
CA TRP A 600 -6.01 58.55 2.07
C TRP A 600 -7.03 59.46 2.78
N SER A 601 -7.36 60.63 2.20
CA SER A 601 -8.45 61.51 2.67
C SER A 601 -9.87 60.95 2.48
N LYS A 602 -10.02 59.84 1.75
CA LYS A 602 -11.32 59.19 1.45
C LYS A 602 -11.48 57.83 2.13
N LEU A 603 -10.52 57.38 2.93
CA LEU A 603 -10.68 56.17 3.76
C LEU A 603 -11.82 56.37 4.76
N SER A 604 -12.40 55.28 5.24
CA SER A 604 -13.53 55.33 6.19
C SER A 604 -13.11 55.75 7.60
N ALA A 605 -11.86 55.54 7.98
CA ALA A 605 -11.28 55.95 9.26
C ALA A 605 -9.78 56.33 9.14
N PRO A 606 -9.43 57.41 8.43
CA PRO A 606 -8.04 57.86 8.36
C PRO A 606 -7.49 58.17 9.77
N PRO A 607 -6.25 57.77 10.10
CA PRO A 607 -5.67 57.95 11.43
C PRO A 607 -5.76 59.38 11.94
N GLN A 608 -5.90 59.56 13.25
CA GLN A 608 -6.12 60.86 13.89
C GLN A 608 -4.82 61.38 14.52
N LYS A 609 -4.54 62.69 14.39
CA LYS A 609 -3.44 63.39 15.07
C LYS A 609 -2.05 62.79 14.82
N ILE A 610 -1.87 62.13 13.67
CA ILE A 610 -0.64 61.43 13.28
C ILE A 610 0.36 62.39 12.61
N GLY A 611 1.65 62.12 12.80
CA GLY A 611 2.73 62.84 12.12
C GLY A 611 3.12 62.15 10.82
N PHE A 612 3.14 62.90 9.72
CA PHE A 612 3.46 62.41 8.38
C PHE A 612 4.51 63.30 7.72
N HIS A 613 5.53 62.69 7.11
CA HIS A 613 6.60 63.40 6.41
C HIS A 613 6.63 62.93 4.97
N ALA A 614 6.13 63.76 4.06
CA ALA A 614 6.10 63.50 2.62
C ALA A 614 7.42 63.82 1.90
N GLY A 615 8.42 64.32 2.62
CA GLY A 615 9.71 64.69 2.02
C GLY A 615 9.63 66.05 1.35
N ASN A 616 10.28 66.20 0.20
CA ASN A 616 10.18 67.39 -0.65
C ASN A 616 9.03 67.29 -1.67
N SER A 617 8.16 66.27 -1.58
CA SER A 617 7.01 66.07 -2.47
C SER A 617 6.09 67.30 -2.47
N GLN A 618 5.72 67.79 -3.65
CA GLN A 618 4.86 68.96 -3.83
C GLN A 618 3.48 68.54 -4.36
N TYR A 619 2.42 69.19 -3.89
CA TYR A 619 1.04 68.91 -4.31
C TYR A 619 0.51 70.01 -5.25
N SER A 620 -0.46 69.68 -6.11
CA SER A 620 -1.18 70.67 -6.92
C SER A 620 -2.54 71.02 -6.29
N GLU A 621 -3.29 71.92 -6.93
CA GLU A 621 -4.69 72.18 -6.57
C GLU A 621 -5.57 70.91 -6.58
N ALA A 622 -5.20 69.86 -7.32
CA ALA A 622 -5.88 68.57 -7.28
C ALA A 622 -5.62 67.82 -5.95
N GLY A 623 -4.38 67.74 -5.47
CA GLY A 623 -4.03 67.16 -4.17
C GLY A 623 -4.48 68.01 -2.97
N LYS A 624 -4.56 69.32 -3.14
CA LYS A 624 -4.87 70.29 -2.08
C LYS A 624 -6.14 69.95 -1.30
N THR A 625 -7.21 69.53 -1.97
CA THR A 625 -8.48 69.18 -1.28
C THR A 625 -8.30 68.02 -0.31
N GLY A 626 -7.58 66.96 -0.72
CA GLY A 626 -7.27 65.82 0.16
C GLY A 626 -6.37 66.22 1.33
N ARG A 627 -5.37 67.08 1.08
CA ARG A 627 -4.47 67.61 2.11
C ARG A 627 -5.18 68.46 3.16
N ASP A 628 -6.08 69.33 2.73
CA ASP A 628 -6.88 70.18 3.62
C ASP A 628 -7.84 69.35 4.48
N ILE A 629 -8.36 68.23 3.98
CA ILE A 629 -9.12 67.24 4.76
C ILE A 629 -8.22 66.57 5.82
N LEU A 630 -7.08 66.00 5.42
CA LEU A 630 -6.19 65.28 6.35
C LEU A 630 -5.68 66.19 7.48
N THR A 631 -5.29 67.42 7.16
CA THR A 631 -4.81 68.40 8.15
C THR A 631 -5.95 69.02 8.98
N GLY A 632 -7.09 69.35 8.37
CA GLY A 632 -8.18 70.09 9.02
C GLY A 632 -9.24 69.24 9.73
N ILE A 633 -9.47 67.99 9.28
CA ILE A 633 -10.48 67.08 9.86
C ILE A 633 -9.82 65.96 10.67
N HIS A 634 -8.67 65.43 10.22
CA HIS A 634 -7.98 64.33 10.88
C HIS A 634 -6.78 64.80 11.74
N GLU A 635 -6.56 66.12 11.82
CA GLU A 635 -5.49 66.78 12.60
C GLU A 635 -4.07 66.28 12.26
N TRP A 636 -3.81 65.89 11.01
CA TRP A 636 -2.48 65.44 10.58
C TRP A 636 -1.45 66.57 10.66
N ASN A 637 -0.29 66.26 11.22
CA ASN A 637 0.89 67.10 11.11
C ASN A 637 1.72 66.68 9.89
N ILE A 638 1.51 67.34 8.75
CA ILE A 638 2.17 67.04 7.48
C ILE A 638 3.36 67.99 7.24
N ALA A 639 4.55 67.41 7.03
CA ALA A 639 5.70 68.09 6.45
C ALA A 639 5.85 67.67 4.97
N ASP A 640 5.81 68.64 4.07
CA ASP A 640 5.87 68.46 2.60
C ASP A 640 6.53 69.65 1.91
N GLY A 641 6.74 69.55 0.59
CA GLY A 641 7.34 70.60 -0.25
C GLY A 641 6.38 71.73 -0.65
N GLY A 642 5.17 71.78 -0.09
CA GLY A 642 4.17 72.80 -0.36
C GLY A 642 3.40 72.61 -1.67
N LEU A 643 2.57 73.62 -1.98
CA LEU A 643 1.86 73.73 -3.25
C LEU A 643 2.87 74.07 -4.37
N VAL A 644 2.76 73.43 -5.53
CA VAL A 644 3.50 73.78 -6.75
C VAL A 644 3.18 75.23 -7.16
N GLN A 645 4.21 75.99 -7.57
CA GLN A 645 4.12 77.41 -7.98
C GLN A 645 4.11 77.57 -9.51
#